data_AF-A0A375I6M8-F1
#
_entry.id   AF-A0A375I6M8-F1
#
_cell.length_a   1.000
_cell.length_b   1.000
_cell.length_c   1.000
_cell.angle_alpha   90.00
_cell.angle_beta   90.00
_cell.angle_gamma   90.00
#
_symmetry.space_group_name_H-M   'P 1'
#
loop_
_entity.id
_entity.type
_entity.pdbx_description
1 polymer ?
#
loop_
_entity_poly.entity_id
_entity_poly.type
_entity_poly.pdbx_seq_one_letter_code
_entity_poly.pdbx_strand_id
1 'polypeptide(L)'
;MRRRLCYLLGAVLAFSVVAPGGATTATAQNTPVPAQVLQQGTAADAPGQDASTPRPRTALFDAVTVTVGDEAALRQAIADATDGDVTTIKLTGDIALNGTVTIPAGKVITITGDDGASPTVTSNAKPFFQVEAGGTLTLSGDVTLDGQGRNNSFVVTEGSFILDGATLRNLLASRQNFNDDNVGAVIVTGSDATFAMASGLITDTTIDRDRGAAVYVRNGATATMSGGTITNTTIDNQLAGSVVVDGATFTMEGGEISNGNAGNQIQTSGGVLVLALNRTGATPDNAVESTFTMNGGTITNCSAPRGGGVYLYGGSAQVSDWWSKAHFTMNGGEISNCQGTGLVMANGEVSDGAGGGVYVESGSDFVMNDGTITGNTATGMGGGVATYDTYVNYFGKTPYEDGFAQWPNFFPASFTMNGGTISGNSAQAGQTEDGDRGCGGGVYSASSEVRINAGVIENNTASKQGGGLYVGSVPYSLYINDSLITDNEASVLGGGVWFCPTGEASINVNSGTALYGNSAQGAGDDVSIVRFPDNEEPTTATIADRMLGGGLADWHRDGAAIESTDDQLGVPDPDVPRYSAGTADQTAVSGIVDDPASYQLKATPSDQAVQLSSGLAKVIVRNNSSTRGGGIGSNGKVVLGNEHEYTESLTVTKQWNPGQTGLSAPESITVWLTIDGYRVESVVLDESNEWTHTFEGLPLDSGAYIEEDAPEGWSADYRREYDPDTRVISVVVVNEAIEVTPEPTPTPEPAPDVTPTPDVTPTAPAETGTPTPETPSKTRPAKMPRTGEDAFAGLLGAVALIAACAGAQTLRKRKQS
;
A
#
# COMPACT_ATOMS: atom_id res chain seq x y z
N MET A 1 17.79 -1.23 -33.88
CA MET A 1 17.41 0.19 -34.00
C MET A 1 16.58 0.49 -35.25
N ARG A 2 17.14 0.73 -36.45
CA ARG A 2 16.41 1.27 -37.65
C ARG A 2 15.09 0.61 -38.12
N ARG A 3 14.71 -0.59 -37.64
CA ARG A 3 13.38 -1.20 -37.92
C ARG A 3 12.30 -0.94 -36.85
N ARG A 4 12.63 -0.43 -35.66
CA ARG A 4 11.64 -0.10 -34.62
C ARG A 4 11.07 1.32 -34.80
N LEU A 5 11.91 2.29 -35.20
CA LEU A 5 11.52 3.70 -35.33
C LEU A 5 10.42 3.96 -36.38
N CYS A 6 10.28 3.10 -37.39
CA CYS A 6 9.27 3.24 -38.44
C CYS A 6 7.82 3.09 -37.95
N TYR A 7 7.58 2.49 -36.77
CA TYR A 7 6.24 2.28 -36.26
C TYR A 7 5.69 3.51 -35.50
N LEU A 8 6.52 4.22 -34.73
CA LEU A 8 6.11 5.49 -34.09
C LEU A 8 5.67 6.55 -35.12
N LEU A 9 6.43 6.67 -36.22
CA LEU A 9 6.12 7.61 -37.32
C LEU A 9 4.77 7.34 -38.01
N GLY A 10 4.18 6.14 -37.84
CA GLY A 10 2.86 5.82 -38.35
C GLY A 10 1.72 6.53 -37.59
N ALA A 11 1.82 6.62 -36.26
CA ALA A 11 0.79 7.23 -35.42
C ALA A 11 0.74 8.76 -35.56
N VAL A 12 1.92 9.40 -35.68
CA VAL A 12 2.07 10.87 -35.79
C VAL A 12 1.33 11.44 -37.01
N LEU A 13 1.20 10.67 -38.09
CA LEU A 13 0.55 11.09 -39.33
C LEU A 13 -0.99 11.14 -39.27
N ALA A 14 -1.62 10.70 -38.18
CA ALA A 14 -3.08 10.72 -38.03
C ALA A 14 -3.64 12.08 -37.55
N PHE A 15 -2.82 12.93 -36.91
CA PHE A 15 -3.30 14.17 -36.29
C PHE A 15 -3.25 15.36 -37.26
N SER A 16 -4.42 15.79 -37.74
CA SER A 16 -4.56 17.07 -38.44
C SER A 16 -5.86 17.82 -38.11
N VAL A 17 -5.69 18.98 -37.48
CA VAL A 17 -6.65 20.09 -37.37
C VAL A 17 -8.01 19.82 -36.67
N VAL A 18 -7.99 19.97 -35.34
CA VAL A 18 -8.99 20.81 -34.64
C VAL A 18 -8.22 21.74 -33.69
N ALA A 19 -8.54 23.03 -33.69
CA ALA A 19 -7.95 24.02 -32.77
C ALA A 19 -8.88 24.24 -31.55
N PRO A 20 -8.33 24.53 -30.36
CA PRO A 20 -9.09 24.49 -29.10
C PRO A 20 -10.00 25.71 -28.91
N GLY A 21 -11.04 25.54 -28.11
CA GLY A 21 -11.90 26.63 -27.63
C GLY A 21 -12.70 26.24 -26.39
N GLY A 22 -12.70 27.10 -25.38
CA GLY A 22 -13.51 26.95 -24.16
C GLY A 22 -12.75 26.29 -23.00
N ALA A 23 -12.10 27.10 -22.17
CA ALA A 23 -11.76 26.68 -20.81
C ALA A 23 -13.01 26.79 -19.92
N THR A 24 -13.30 25.75 -19.14
CA THR A 24 -14.32 25.80 -18.06
C THR A 24 -13.78 25.11 -16.82
N THR A 25 -13.69 25.86 -15.72
CA THR A 25 -13.23 25.38 -14.42
C THR A 25 -14.27 24.48 -13.75
N ALA A 26 -13.92 23.24 -13.46
CA ALA A 26 -14.75 22.34 -12.66
C ALA A 26 -14.49 22.58 -11.16
N THR A 27 -15.33 23.39 -10.51
CA THR A 27 -15.28 23.56 -9.04
C THR A 27 -15.94 22.37 -8.35
N ALA A 28 -15.16 21.65 -7.53
CA ALA A 28 -15.71 20.60 -6.67
C ALA A 28 -16.69 21.19 -5.63
N GLN A 29 -17.83 20.54 -5.42
CA GLN A 29 -18.73 20.84 -4.30
C GLN A 29 -18.92 19.59 -3.44
N ASN A 30 -18.30 19.62 -2.26
CA ASN A 30 -18.61 18.68 -1.18
C ASN A 30 -20.01 18.95 -0.63
N THR A 31 -20.81 17.90 -0.45
CA THR A 31 -21.95 17.90 0.48
C THR A 31 -22.02 16.54 1.20
N PRO A 32 -22.07 16.51 2.54
CA PRO A 32 -22.00 15.26 3.30
C PRO A 32 -23.35 14.56 3.42
N VAL A 33 -23.32 13.22 3.45
CA VAL A 33 -24.48 12.37 3.77
C VAL A 33 -24.39 11.93 5.24
N PRO A 34 -25.33 12.32 6.12
CA PRO A 34 -25.32 11.88 7.52
C PRO A 34 -25.97 10.50 7.69
N ALA A 35 -25.29 9.59 8.38
CA ALA A 35 -25.83 8.29 8.77
C ALA A 35 -26.65 8.36 10.07
N GLN A 36 -27.72 7.57 10.18
CA GLN A 36 -28.38 7.22 11.45
C GLN A 36 -28.82 5.75 11.46
N VAL A 37 -29.02 5.20 12.66
CA VAL A 37 -28.94 3.76 12.95
C VAL A 37 -30.20 3.23 13.67
N LEU A 38 -30.56 1.99 13.35
CA LEU A 38 -31.45 1.02 14.04
C LEU A 38 -32.29 1.49 15.26
N GLN A 39 -33.60 1.16 15.24
CA GLN A 39 -34.20 0.40 16.34
C GLN A 39 -35.50 -0.35 15.97
N GLN A 40 -35.88 -1.32 16.80
CA GLN A 40 -37.06 -2.20 16.65
C GLN A 40 -38.27 -1.67 17.46
N GLY A 41 -39.50 -2.06 17.09
CA GLY A 41 -40.70 -1.84 17.91
C GLY A 41 -41.94 -2.56 17.35
N THR A 42 -42.80 -3.11 18.22
CA THR A 42 -43.88 -4.04 17.84
C THR A 42 -45.30 -3.57 18.18
N ALA A 43 -46.20 -3.75 17.20
CA ALA A 43 -47.64 -4.08 17.27
C ALA A 43 -48.62 -3.43 18.30
N ALA A 44 -49.74 -2.90 17.78
CA ALA A 44 -51.05 -2.85 18.44
C ALA A 44 -52.21 -2.74 17.41
N ASP A 45 -53.40 -3.27 17.73
CA ASP A 45 -54.56 -3.39 16.81
C ASP A 45 -55.55 -2.20 16.82
N ALA A 46 -56.17 -1.90 15.67
CA ALA A 46 -57.60 -1.53 15.52
C ALA A 46 -58.06 -1.54 14.04
N PRO A 47 -59.34 -1.86 13.69
CA PRO A 47 -59.74 -2.16 12.30
C PRO A 47 -60.69 -1.14 11.62
N GLY A 48 -60.75 -1.13 10.27
CA GLY A 48 -61.86 -0.47 9.53
C GLY A 48 -61.76 -0.36 7.99
N GLN A 49 -62.55 -1.19 7.28
CA GLN A 49 -63.15 -0.98 5.94
C GLN A 49 -62.28 -0.69 4.69
N ASP A 50 -61.88 -1.79 4.05
CA ASP A 50 -62.15 -2.15 2.63
C ASP A 50 -62.42 -1.02 1.59
N ALA A 51 -61.49 -0.89 0.64
CA ALA A 51 -61.77 -0.47 -0.73
C ALA A 51 -60.79 -1.19 -1.69
N SER A 52 -61.31 -1.93 -2.67
CA SER A 52 -60.52 -2.87 -3.47
C SER A 52 -59.59 -2.21 -4.49
N THR A 53 -58.27 -2.44 -4.38
CA THR A 53 -57.32 -2.36 -5.49
C THR A 53 -56.59 -3.71 -5.64
N PRO A 54 -56.34 -4.18 -6.88
CA PRO A 54 -55.65 -5.45 -7.09
C PRO A 54 -54.16 -5.29 -6.79
N ARG A 55 -53.72 -5.73 -5.60
CA ARG A 55 -52.29 -5.98 -5.36
C ARG A 55 -51.82 -7.04 -6.38
N PRO A 56 -50.65 -6.87 -7.02
CA PRO A 56 -50.03 -8.00 -7.70
C PRO A 56 -49.81 -9.11 -6.67
N ARG A 57 -50.18 -10.35 -7.01
CA ARG A 57 -49.72 -11.49 -6.22
C ARG A 57 -48.22 -11.60 -6.43
N THR A 58 -47.45 -11.51 -5.35
CA THR A 58 -46.19 -12.23 -5.28
C THR A 58 -46.55 -13.71 -5.40
N ALA A 59 -46.35 -14.30 -6.58
CA ALA A 59 -46.33 -15.74 -6.70
C ALA A 59 -45.09 -16.22 -5.95
N LEU A 60 -45.28 -17.02 -4.90
CA LEU A 60 -44.25 -18.01 -4.57
C LEU A 60 -44.32 -19.03 -5.70
N PHE A 61 -43.29 -19.06 -6.53
CA PHE A 61 -43.08 -20.13 -7.48
C PHE A 61 -42.54 -21.33 -6.68
N ASP A 62 -43.33 -22.39 -6.55
CA ASP A 62 -42.90 -23.61 -5.87
C ASP A 62 -41.77 -24.26 -6.69
N ALA A 63 -40.56 -24.27 -6.15
CA ALA A 63 -39.38 -24.76 -6.87
C ALA A 63 -39.54 -26.24 -7.24
N VAL A 64 -39.62 -26.52 -8.55
CA VAL A 64 -39.92 -27.85 -9.08
C VAL A 64 -38.73 -28.76 -8.82
N THR A 65 -38.89 -29.76 -7.95
CA THR A 65 -37.81 -30.70 -7.62
C THR A 65 -37.99 -32.01 -8.37
N VAL A 66 -36.97 -32.43 -9.11
CA VAL A 66 -36.93 -33.66 -9.91
C VAL A 66 -35.70 -34.47 -9.53
N THR A 67 -35.86 -35.77 -9.30
CA THR A 67 -34.76 -36.69 -8.98
C THR A 67 -34.39 -37.53 -10.22
N VAL A 68 -33.10 -37.58 -10.58
CA VAL A 68 -32.60 -38.25 -11.79
C VAL A 68 -31.39 -39.14 -11.47
N GLY A 69 -31.26 -40.26 -12.21
CA GLY A 69 -30.16 -41.22 -12.05
C GLY A 69 -29.36 -41.50 -13.33
N ASP A 70 -29.66 -40.82 -14.43
CA ASP A 70 -28.94 -40.93 -15.70
C ASP A 70 -29.05 -39.64 -16.53
N GLU A 71 -28.24 -39.57 -17.60
CA GLU A 71 -28.17 -38.41 -18.49
C GLU A 71 -29.47 -38.15 -19.28
N ALA A 72 -30.24 -39.19 -19.63
CA ALA A 72 -31.48 -39.02 -20.38
C ALA A 72 -32.56 -38.37 -19.49
N ALA A 73 -32.66 -38.81 -18.24
CA ALA A 73 -33.51 -38.20 -17.23
C ALA A 73 -33.08 -36.75 -16.91
N LEU A 74 -31.77 -36.48 -16.80
CA LEU A 74 -31.23 -35.12 -16.63
C LEU A 74 -31.64 -34.20 -17.79
N ARG A 75 -31.43 -34.63 -19.04
CA ARG A 75 -31.80 -33.85 -20.23
C ARG A 75 -33.31 -33.63 -20.35
N GLN A 76 -34.11 -34.62 -20.00
CA GLN A 76 -35.56 -34.51 -20.00
C GLN A 76 -36.05 -33.51 -18.94
N ALA A 77 -35.50 -33.55 -17.73
CA ALA A 77 -35.84 -32.59 -16.66
C ALA A 77 -35.50 -31.13 -17.02
N ILE A 78 -34.40 -30.89 -17.77
CA ILE A 78 -34.06 -29.56 -18.29
C ILE A 78 -35.02 -29.10 -19.40
N ALA A 79 -35.51 -30.03 -20.23
CA ALA A 79 -36.48 -29.73 -21.29
C ALA A 79 -37.89 -29.43 -20.74
N ASP A 80 -38.31 -30.16 -19.70
CA ASP A 80 -39.63 -30.03 -19.05
C ASP A 80 -39.69 -28.89 -18.02
N ALA A 81 -38.55 -28.32 -17.61
CA ALA A 81 -38.48 -27.13 -16.76
C ALA A 81 -39.27 -25.96 -17.37
N THR A 82 -39.99 -25.17 -16.56
CA THR A 82 -40.76 -24.02 -17.04
C THR A 82 -39.89 -22.76 -17.09
N ASP A 83 -40.09 -21.93 -18.12
CA ASP A 83 -39.28 -20.72 -18.34
C ASP A 83 -39.49 -19.72 -17.18
N GLY A 84 -38.40 -19.28 -16.56
CA GLY A 84 -38.40 -18.41 -15.38
C GLY A 84 -38.62 -19.11 -14.03
N ASP A 85 -39.08 -20.36 -14.01
CA ASP A 85 -39.29 -21.13 -12.78
C ASP A 85 -38.03 -21.91 -12.38
N VAL A 86 -37.65 -21.83 -11.10
CA VAL A 86 -36.52 -22.59 -10.55
C VAL A 86 -36.83 -24.09 -10.54
N THR A 87 -36.05 -24.87 -11.30
CA THR A 87 -36.13 -26.33 -11.34
C THR A 87 -34.87 -26.94 -10.71
N THR A 88 -35.04 -27.63 -9.59
CA THR A 88 -33.97 -28.32 -8.86
C THR A 88 -33.90 -29.78 -9.28
N ILE A 89 -32.76 -30.19 -9.84
CA ILE A 89 -32.47 -31.53 -10.31
C ILE A 89 -31.50 -32.22 -9.34
N LYS A 90 -32.00 -33.20 -8.60
CA LYS A 90 -31.22 -34.01 -7.65
C LYS A 90 -30.65 -35.24 -8.35
N LEU A 91 -29.33 -35.41 -8.33
CA LEU A 91 -28.65 -36.59 -8.89
C LEU A 91 -28.53 -37.69 -7.83
N THR A 92 -29.01 -38.90 -8.11
CA THR A 92 -28.95 -40.04 -7.17
C THR A 92 -27.59 -40.76 -7.15
N GLY A 93 -26.63 -40.36 -7.97
CA GLY A 93 -25.34 -41.02 -8.15
C GLY A 93 -24.58 -40.49 -9.37
N ASP A 94 -23.49 -41.17 -9.71
CA ASP A 94 -22.57 -40.75 -10.77
C ASP A 94 -23.22 -40.76 -12.17
N ILE A 95 -22.88 -39.76 -12.99
CA ILE A 95 -23.37 -39.63 -14.37
C ILE A 95 -22.19 -39.48 -15.34
N ALA A 96 -22.12 -40.34 -16.36
CA ALA A 96 -21.19 -40.22 -17.46
C ALA A 96 -21.91 -39.62 -18.69
N LEU A 97 -21.61 -38.36 -19.01
CA LEU A 97 -22.20 -37.62 -20.12
C LEU A 97 -21.61 -38.06 -21.46
N ASN A 98 -22.48 -38.39 -22.43
CA ASN A 98 -22.11 -38.72 -23.80
C ASN A 98 -21.99 -37.49 -24.72
N GLY A 99 -22.57 -36.35 -24.32
CA GLY A 99 -22.53 -35.08 -25.04
C GLY A 99 -22.63 -33.87 -24.12
N THR A 100 -22.47 -32.66 -24.65
CA THR A 100 -22.71 -31.41 -23.90
C THR A 100 -24.16 -31.32 -23.44
N VAL A 101 -24.40 -30.89 -22.21
CA VAL A 101 -25.72 -30.60 -21.65
C VAL A 101 -25.99 -29.10 -21.79
N THR A 102 -26.91 -28.73 -22.68
CA THR A 102 -27.31 -27.34 -22.86
C THR A 102 -28.37 -26.95 -21.82
N ILE A 103 -28.23 -25.78 -21.22
CA ILE A 103 -29.24 -25.08 -20.43
C ILE A 103 -29.79 -23.95 -21.32
N PRO A 104 -31.00 -24.12 -21.90
CA PRO A 104 -31.53 -23.17 -22.86
C PRO A 104 -31.87 -21.80 -22.27
N ALA A 105 -31.99 -20.80 -23.16
CA ALA A 105 -32.52 -19.49 -22.81
C ALA A 105 -33.85 -19.59 -22.04
N GLY A 106 -33.98 -18.82 -20.94
CA GLY A 106 -35.16 -18.79 -20.08
C GLY A 106 -35.25 -19.91 -19.02
N LYS A 107 -34.45 -20.98 -19.10
CA LYS A 107 -34.45 -22.03 -18.06
C LYS A 107 -33.61 -21.61 -16.85
N VAL A 108 -34.14 -21.87 -15.65
CA VAL A 108 -33.43 -21.67 -14.38
C VAL A 108 -33.25 -23.02 -13.69
N ILE A 109 -32.07 -23.63 -13.88
CA ILE A 109 -31.76 -24.99 -13.47
C ILE A 109 -30.77 -24.99 -12.31
N THR A 110 -31.10 -25.67 -11.22
CA THR A 110 -30.17 -25.99 -10.13
C THR A 110 -29.88 -27.49 -10.17
N ILE A 111 -28.61 -27.90 -10.20
CA ILE A 111 -28.21 -29.31 -10.10
C ILE A 111 -27.51 -29.51 -8.75
N THR A 112 -27.94 -30.54 -8.02
CA THR A 112 -27.41 -30.88 -6.69
C THR A 112 -27.43 -32.39 -6.44
N GLY A 113 -26.81 -32.85 -5.35
CA GLY A 113 -26.92 -34.25 -4.89
C GLY A 113 -28.32 -34.55 -4.33
N ASP A 114 -28.78 -35.78 -4.45
CA ASP A 114 -29.88 -36.25 -3.59
C ASP A 114 -29.42 -36.43 -2.13
N ASP A 115 -30.35 -36.58 -1.19
CA ASP A 115 -30.05 -36.45 0.26
C ASP A 115 -29.05 -37.50 0.75
N GLY A 116 -27.80 -37.09 0.95
CA GLY A 116 -26.69 -37.96 1.36
C GLY A 116 -25.90 -38.60 0.21
N ALA A 117 -26.12 -38.17 -1.04
CA ALA A 117 -25.32 -38.55 -2.20
C ALA A 117 -24.31 -37.44 -2.57
N SER A 118 -23.08 -37.84 -2.93
CA SER A 118 -22.03 -36.95 -3.44
C SER A 118 -21.69 -37.35 -4.89
N PRO A 119 -22.54 -36.99 -5.88
CA PRO A 119 -22.49 -37.54 -7.23
C PRO A 119 -21.32 -36.99 -8.04
N THR A 120 -20.61 -37.86 -8.76
CA THR A 120 -19.57 -37.48 -9.71
C THR A 120 -20.09 -37.47 -11.14
N VAL A 121 -20.08 -36.31 -11.78
CA VAL A 121 -20.35 -36.16 -13.22
C VAL A 121 -19.01 -36.20 -13.98
N THR A 122 -18.97 -36.96 -15.07
CA THR A 122 -17.82 -37.07 -15.98
C THR A 122 -18.26 -36.87 -17.42
N SER A 123 -17.38 -36.40 -18.31
CA SER A 123 -17.70 -36.19 -19.73
C SER A 123 -16.48 -36.40 -20.62
N ASN A 124 -16.76 -36.61 -21.92
CA ASN A 124 -15.80 -36.48 -23.02
C ASN A 124 -16.15 -35.34 -24.00
N ALA A 125 -17.30 -34.68 -23.82
CA ALA A 125 -17.72 -33.54 -24.63
C ALA A 125 -17.23 -32.23 -24.00
N LYS A 126 -16.77 -31.30 -24.85
CA LYS A 126 -16.30 -29.96 -24.47
C LYS A 126 -17.33 -28.90 -24.94
N PRO A 127 -18.01 -28.18 -24.03
CA PRO A 127 -17.98 -28.33 -22.56
C PRO A 127 -18.85 -29.48 -22.03
N PHE A 128 -18.79 -29.77 -20.72
CA PHE A 128 -19.80 -30.58 -20.03
C PHE A 128 -21.16 -29.88 -20.11
N PHE A 129 -21.23 -28.61 -19.69
CA PHE A 129 -22.42 -27.77 -19.70
C PHE A 129 -22.22 -26.53 -20.56
N GLN A 130 -23.22 -26.22 -21.40
CA GLN A 130 -23.33 -24.95 -22.10
C GLN A 130 -24.56 -24.22 -21.58
N VAL A 131 -24.42 -22.99 -21.10
CA VAL A 131 -25.54 -22.12 -20.76
C VAL A 131 -25.72 -21.10 -21.88
N GLU A 132 -26.91 -21.06 -22.48
CA GLU A 132 -27.27 -20.09 -23.52
C GLU A 132 -27.57 -18.72 -22.89
N ALA A 133 -27.50 -17.66 -23.70
CA ALA A 133 -27.88 -16.31 -23.26
C ALA A 133 -29.29 -16.27 -22.66
N GLY A 134 -29.41 -15.75 -21.45
CA GLY A 134 -30.67 -15.73 -20.68
C GLY A 134 -31.06 -17.08 -20.04
N GLY A 135 -30.25 -18.13 -20.14
CA GLY A 135 -30.34 -19.32 -19.29
C GLY A 135 -29.64 -19.11 -17.94
N THR A 136 -29.90 -19.98 -16.96
CA THR A 136 -29.22 -19.98 -15.65
C THR A 136 -28.94 -21.40 -15.16
N LEU A 137 -27.69 -21.67 -14.81
CA LEU A 137 -27.24 -22.91 -14.17
C LEU A 137 -26.70 -22.62 -12.76
N THR A 138 -27.20 -23.33 -11.76
CA THR A 138 -26.58 -23.42 -10.42
C THR A 138 -26.04 -24.83 -10.21
N LEU A 139 -24.79 -24.95 -9.76
CA LEU A 139 -24.22 -26.21 -9.24
C LEU A 139 -24.05 -26.06 -7.73
N SER A 140 -24.84 -26.80 -6.95
CA SER A 140 -24.88 -26.64 -5.49
C SER A 140 -24.75 -27.94 -4.69
N GLY A 141 -24.17 -27.83 -3.49
CA GLY A 141 -23.87 -28.98 -2.63
C GLY A 141 -22.82 -29.93 -3.22
N ASP A 142 -22.77 -31.17 -2.71
CA ASP A 142 -21.67 -32.14 -2.90
C ASP A 142 -21.57 -32.77 -4.31
N VAL A 143 -21.93 -32.04 -5.38
CA VAL A 143 -21.71 -32.47 -6.77
C VAL A 143 -20.24 -32.29 -7.14
N THR A 144 -19.63 -33.31 -7.75
CA THR A 144 -18.29 -33.20 -8.34
C THR A 144 -18.36 -33.26 -9.86
N LEU A 145 -17.78 -32.29 -10.56
CA LEU A 145 -17.44 -32.40 -11.98
C LEU A 145 -15.97 -32.81 -12.10
N ASP A 146 -15.71 -34.02 -12.63
CA ASP A 146 -14.35 -34.57 -12.73
C ASP A 146 -13.92 -34.67 -14.20
N GLY A 147 -12.94 -33.85 -14.59
CA GLY A 147 -12.38 -33.79 -15.94
C GLY A 147 -11.50 -35.01 -16.28
N GLN A 148 -11.08 -35.79 -15.28
CA GLN A 148 -10.25 -36.98 -15.42
C GLN A 148 -8.97 -36.77 -16.26
N GLY A 149 -8.39 -35.56 -16.20
CA GLY A 149 -7.21 -35.14 -16.95
C GLY A 149 -7.43 -34.90 -18.45
N ARG A 150 -8.69 -34.85 -18.92
CA ARG A 150 -9.02 -34.72 -20.35
C ARG A 150 -9.10 -33.27 -20.80
N ASN A 151 -8.82 -33.05 -22.09
CA ASN A 151 -9.02 -31.77 -22.78
C ASN A 151 -10.52 -31.41 -22.81
N ASN A 152 -10.96 -30.54 -21.90
CA ASN A 152 -12.36 -30.21 -21.70
C ASN A 152 -12.55 -28.80 -21.05
N SER A 153 -13.80 -28.42 -20.80
CA SER A 153 -14.28 -27.28 -20.03
C SER A 153 -15.54 -27.71 -19.27
N PHE A 154 -15.71 -27.34 -18.01
CA PHE A 154 -16.91 -27.75 -17.26
C PHE A 154 -18.12 -26.92 -17.66
N VAL A 155 -17.99 -25.59 -17.63
CA VAL A 155 -19.08 -24.68 -17.97
C VAL A 155 -18.58 -23.63 -18.96
N VAL A 156 -19.32 -23.47 -20.06
CA VAL A 156 -19.26 -22.26 -20.89
C VAL A 156 -20.61 -21.57 -20.75
N THR A 157 -20.62 -20.29 -20.42
CA THR A 157 -21.86 -19.52 -20.20
C THR A 157 -21.89 -18.22 -20.99
N GLU A 158 -22.98 -18.06 -21.75
CA GLU A 158 -23.46 -16.78 -22.30
C GLU A 158 -24.63 -16.22 -21.45
N GLY A 159 -25.16 -17.02 -20.52
CA GLY A 159 -26.13 -16.64 -19.50
C GLY A 159 -25.51 -16.59 -18.11
N SER A 160 -26.24 -17.05 -17.10
CA SER A 160 -25.75 -17.08 -15.71
C SER A 160 -25.25 -18.46 -15.28
N PHE A 161 -24.09 -18.49 -14.63
CA PHE A 161 -23.59 -19.66 -13.90
C PHE A 161 -23.33 -19.32 -12.43
N ILE A 162 -23.82 -20.16 -11.52
CA ILE A 162 -23.66 -20.03 -10.08
C ILE A 162 -22.98 -21.29 -9.53
N LEU A 163 -21.89 -21.12 -8.79
CA LEU A 163 -21.20 -22.18 -8.06
C LEU A 163 -21.40 -21.96 -6.56
N ASP A 164 -22.08 -22.93 -5.91
CA ASP A 164 -22.41 -22.87 -4.49
C ASP A 164 -22.25 -24.25 -3.81
N GLY A 165 -21.00 -24.70 -3.73
CA GLY A 165 -20.58 -25.85 -2.94
C GLY A 165 -19.97 -27.00 -3.77
N ALA A 166 -20.30 -27.06 -5.06
CA ALA A 166 -19.81 -28.11 -5.95
C ALA A 166 -18.28 -28.02 -6.18
N THR A 167 -17.68 -29.16 -6.56
CA THR A 167 -16.24 -29.29 -6.83
C THR A 167 -15.99 -29.52 -8.32
N LEU A 168 -15.15 -28.71 -8.95
CA LEU A 168 -14.71 -28.81 -10.35
C LEU A 168 -13.22 -29.15 -10.35
N ARG A 169 -12.82 -30.33 -10.87
CA ARG A 169 -11.42 -30.82 -10.68
C ARG A 169 -10.84 -31.68 -11.81
N ASN A 170 -9.51 -31.82 -11.82
CA ASN A 170 -8.75 -32.69 -12.73
C ASN A 170 -8.95 -32.33 -14.21
N LEU A 171 -8.78 -31.06 -14.58
CA LEU A 171 -9.05 -30.60 -15.94
C LEU A 171 -7.77 -30.30 -16.72
N LEU A 172 -7.74 -30.67 -18.01
CA LEU A 172 -6.82 -30.07 -18.98
C LEU A 172 -7.62 -29.10 -19.86
N ALA A 173 -7.27 -27.81 -19.84
CA ALA A 173 -7.87 -26.79 -20.68
C ALA A 173 -6.97 -26.58 -21.91
N SER A 174 -7.28 -27.27 -23.01
CA SER A 174 -6.48 -27.23 -24.25
C SER A 174 -7.32 -26.90 -25.50
N ARG A 175 -6.64 -26.60 -26.60
CA ARG A 175 -7.27 -26.38 -27.91
C ARG A 175 -7.67 -27.74 -28.51
N GLN A 176 -8.93 -27.92 -28.88
CA GLN A 176 -9.35 -29.03 -29.74
C GLN A 176 -9.14 -28.72 -31.24
N ASN A 177 -9.14 -27.44 -31.64
CA ASN A 177 -8.92 -26.99 -33.02
C ASN A 177 -8.00 -25.76 -33.04
N PHE A 178 -7.41 -25.42 -34.19
CA PHE A 178 -6.55 -24.23 -34.30
C PHE A 178 -7.27 -22.92 -33.90
N ASN A 179 -8.58 -22.81 -34.18
CA ASN A 179 -9.41 -21.64 -33.90
C ASN A 179 -10.07 -21.67 -32.49
N ASP A 180 -9.69 -22.63 -31.64
CA ASP A 180 -10.15 -22.72 -30.25
C ASP A 180 -9.31 -21.74 -29.41
N ASP A 181 -9.54 -20.44 -29.63
CA ASP A 181 -8.65 -19.34 -29.19
C ASP A 181 -8.72 -18.99 -27.69
N ASN A 182 -9.58 -19.65 -26.91
CA ASN A 182 -9.76 -19.43 -25.48
C ASN A 182 -10.09 -20.75 -24.77
N VAL A 183 -9.48 -21.02 -23.61
CA VAL A 183 -9.65 -22.29 -22.88
C VAL A 183 -9.91 -22.06 -21.39
N GLY A 184 -10.57 -23.00 -20.71
CA GLY A 184 -10.66 -22.96 -19.26
C GLY A 184 -11.64 -23.93 -18.62
N ALA A 185 -11.69 -23.94 -17.29
CA ALA A 185 -12.63 -24.78 -16.54
C ALA A 185 -14.03 -24.18 -16.49
N VAL A 186 -14.10 -22.87 -16.24
CA VAL A 186 -15.29 -22.02 -16.37
C VAL A 186 -14.97 -20.91 -17.36
N ILE A 187 -15.79 -20.73 -18.39
CA ILE A 187 -15.67 -19.63 -19.37
C ILE A 187 -16.96 -18.82 -19.38
N VAL A 188 -16.86 -17.52 -19.14
CA VAL A 188 -17.96 -16.56 -19.01
C VAL A 188 -17.78 -15.51 -20.11
N THR A 189 -18.73 -15.41 -21.06
CA THR A 189 -18.53 -14.60 -22.27
C THR A 189 -19.80 -13.90 -22.76
N GLY A 190 -19.71 -12.59 -22.99
CA GLY A 190 -20.80 -11.73 -23.47
C GLY A 190 -21.27 -10.75 -22.39
N SER A 191 -21.81 -9.59 -22.80
CA SER A 191 -22.20 -8.49 -21.90
C SER A 191 -23.20 -8.89 -20.81
N ASP A 192 -24.04 -9.87 -21.13
CA ASP A 192 -25.16 -10.30 -20.29
C ASP A 192 -24.80 -11.57 -19.49
N ALA A 193 -23.59 -12.11 -19.70
CA ALA A 193 -23.11 -13.31 -19.05
C ALA A 193 -22.58 -13.02 -17.63
N THR A 194 -22.95 -13.88 -16.69
CA THR A 194 -22.63 -13.72 -15.26
C THR A 194 -22.04 -15.00 -14.68
N PHE A 195 -21.07 -14.85 -13.77
CA PHE A 195 -20.59 -15.93 -12.90
C PHE A 195 -20.61 -15.52 -11.44
N ALA A 196 -21.26 -16.30 -10.58
CA ALA A 196 -21.24 -16.09 -9.13
C ALA A 196 -20.62 -17.31 -8.43
N MET A 197 -19.62 -17.08 -7.57
CA MET A 197 -19.01 -18.10 -6.73
C MET A 197 -19.22 -17.75 -5.26
N ALA A 198 -20.24 -18.38 -4.66
CA ALA A 198 -20.60 -18.18 -3.26
C ALA A 198 -19.87 -19.19 -2.35
N SER A 199 -19.73 -20.43 -2.83
CA SER A 199 -18.97 -21.49 -2.16
C SER A 199 -18.58 -22.59 -3.16
N GLY A 200 -17.80 -23.58 -2.72
CA GLY A 200 -17.31 -24.67 -3.58
C GLY A 200 -15.84 -24.50 -3.99
N LEU A 201 -15.38 -25.39 -4.87
CA LEU A 201 -13.95 -25.57 -5.17
C LEU A 201 -13.72 -25.73 -6.68
N ILE A 202 -12.77 -24.97 -7.22
CA ILE A 202 -12.18 -25.21 -8.54
C ILE A 202 -10.72 -25.57 -8.30
N THR A 203 -10.29 -26.76 -8.71
CA THR A 203 -8.95 -27.30 -8.35
C THR A 203 -8.30 -28.08 -9.49
N ASP A 204 -7.00 -28.30 -9.39
CA ASP A 204 -6.21 -29.26 -10.20
C ASP A 204 -6.48 -29.11 -11.71
N THR A 205 -6.27 -27.88 -12.20
CA THR A 205 -6.53 -27.48 -13.59
C THR A 205 -5.23 -27.11 -14.29
N THR A 206 -4.95 -27.74 -15.43
CA THR A 206 -3.78 -27.47 -16.29
C THR A 206 -4.18 -26.65 -17.51
N ILE A 207 -3.49 -25.54 -17.76
CA ILE A 207 -3.66 -24.64 -18.90
C ILE A 207 -2.45 -24.79 -19.83
N ASP A 208 -2.52 -25.58 -20.91
CA ASP A 208 -1.40 -25.75 -21.86
C ASP A 208 -1.40 -24.73 -23.01
N ARG A 209 -2.34 -23.77 -23.01
CA ARG A 209 -2.62 -22.87 -24.15
C ARG A 209 -2.74 -21.42 -23.77
N ASP A 210 -2.37 -20.56 -24.72
CA ASP A 210 -2.49 -19.12 -24.55
C ASP A 210 -3.96 -18.72 -24.45
N ARG A 211 -4.23 -17.64 -23.69
CA ARG A 211 -5.60 -17.19 -23.35
C ARG A 211 -6.39 -18.31 -22.65
N GLY A 212 -5.95 -18.65 -21.43
CA GLY A 212 -6.57 -19.73 -20.65
C GLY A 212 -6.56 -19.53 -19.14
N ALA A 213 -7.57 -20.07 -18.47
CA ALA A 213 -7.71 -19.94 -17.01
C ALA A 213 -8.49 -21.07 -16.34
N ALA A 214 -8.42 -21.20 -15.01
CA ALA A 214 -9.43 -21.98 -14.29
C ALA A 214 -10.80 -21.27 -14.39
N VAL A 215 -10.84 -19.95 -14.18
CA VAL A 215 -12.01 -19.09 -14.46
C VAL A 215 -11.63 -18.00 -15.46
N TYR A 216 -12.23 -18.03 -16.65
CA TYR A 216 -11.99 -17.04 -17.71
C TYR A 216 -13.24 -16.16 -17.90
N VAL A 217 -13.15 -14.89 -17.50
CA VAL A 217 -14.23 -13.89 -17.65
C VAL A 217 -13.86 -12.94 -18.79
N ARG A 218 -14.72 -12.78 -19.79
CA ARG A 218 -14.36 -12.06 -21.04
C ARG A 218 -15.52 -11.42 -21.79
N ASN A 219 -15.23 -10.59 -22.79
CA ASN A 219 -16.19 -10.06 -23.77
C ASN A 219 -17.40 -9.32 -23.15
N GLY A 220 -17.17 -8.47 -22.16
CA GLY A 220 -18.19 -7.71 -21.43
C GLY A 220 -18.82 -8.45 -20.25
N ALA A 221 -18.48 -9.74 -20.03
CA ALA A 221 -19.03 -10.52 -18.93
C ALA A 221 -18.65 -9.96 -17.56
N THR A 222 -19.49 -10.27 -16.57
CA THR A 222 -19.28 -9.89 -15.17
C THR A 222 -19.20 -11.13 -14.28
N ALA A 223 -18.43 -11.03 -13.20
CA ALA A 223 -18.28 -12.14 -12.26
C ALA A 223 -18.01 -11.66 -10.83
N THR A 224 -18.55 -12.41 -9.85
CA THR A 224 -18.43 -12.10 -8.42
C THR A 224 -18.04 -13.34 -7.64
N MET A 225 -16.95 -13.26 -6.86
CA MET A 225 -16.51 -14.28 -5.92
C MET A 225 -16.68 -13.76 -4.49
N SER A 226 -17.64 -14.32 -3.75
CA SER A 226 -17.89 -14.00 -2.34
C SER A 226 -17.43 -15.09 -1.37
N GLY A 227 -17.08 -16.27 -1.90
CA GLY A 227 -16.52 -17.37 -1.14
C GLY A 227 -16.01 -18.49 -2.04
N GLY A 228 -15.71 -19.64 -1.44
CA GLY A 228 -15.09 -20.77 -2.14
C GLY A 228 -13.60 -20.57 -2.46
N THR A 229 -13.02 -21.53 -3.17
CA THR A 229 -11.58 -21.59 -3.45
C THR A 229 -11.31 -21.94 -4.92
N ILE A 230 -10.37 -21.22 -5.55
CA ILE A 230 -9.79 -21.55 -6.85
C ILE A 230 -8.30 -21.87 -6.60
N THR A 231 -7.86 -23.12 -6.82
CA THR A 231 -6.51 -23.53 -6.41
C THR A 231 -5.83 -24.52 -7.37
N ASN A 232 -4.53 -24.74 -7.18
CA ASN A 232 -3.70 -25.71 -7.91
C ASN A 232 -3.73 -25.55 -9.46
N THR A 233 -3.81 -24.33 -9.97
CA THR A 233 -3.74 -24.10 -11.43
C THR A 233 -2.30 -24.25 -11.93
N THR A 234 -2.04 -25.16 -12.87
CA THR A 234 -0.76 -25.25 -13.58
C THR A 234 -0.87 -24.52 -14.92
N ILE A 235 0.03 -23.59 -15.22
CA ILE A 235 -0.07 -22.70 -16.38
C ILE A 235 1.20 -22.81 -17.25
N ASP A 236 1.06 -23.44 -18.41
CA ASP A 236 2.15 -23.77 -19.34
C ASP A 236 2.14 -22.90 -20.62
N ASN A 237 1.44 -21.75 -20.62
CA ASN A 237 1.41 -20.83 -21.76
C ASN A 237 1.13 -19.35 -21.39
N GLN A 238 1.24 -18.45 -22.37
CA GLN A 238 1.14 -16.99 -22.22
C GLN A 238 -0.30 -16.45 -22.14
N LEU A 239 -0.50 -15.26 -21.55
CA LEU A 239 -1.82 -14.65 -21.32
C LEU A 239 -2.79 -15.59 -20.58
N ALA A 240 -2.31 -16.18 -19.48
CA ALA A 240 -3.03 -17.16 -18.69
C ALA A 240 -2.87 -16.92 -17.18
N GLY A 241 -3.77 -17.48 -16.38
CA GLY A 241 -3.84 -17.31 -14.92
C GLY A 241 -4.73 -18.34 -14.23
N SER A 242 -4.83 -18.33 -12.90
CA SER A 242 -5.93 -19.04 -12.22
C SER A 242 -7.27 -18.36 -12.55
N VAL A 243 -7.28 -17.03 -12.53
CA VAL A 243 -8.37 -16.21 -13.08
C VAL A 243 -7.80 -15.31 -14.18
N VAL A 244 -8.53 -15.15 -15.29
CA VAL A 244 -8.22 -14.17 -16.33
C VAL A 244 -9.44 -13.31 -16.61
N VAL A 245 -9.23 -11.99 -16.69
CA VAL A 245 -10.25 -10.97 -17.01
C VAL A 245 -9.84 -10.31 -18.34
N ASP A 246 -10.56 -10.56 -19.45
CA ASP A 246 -10.20 -10.10 -20.81
C ASP A 246 -11.35 -9.32 -21.49
N GLY A 247 -11.34 -8.00 -21.30
CA GLY A 247 -12.42 -7.10 -21.68
C GLY A 247 -13.66 -7.29 -20.80
N ALA A 248 -13.50 -7.35 -19.48
CA ALA A 248 -14.53 -7.83 -18.54
C ALA A 248 -14.37 -7.27 -17.11
N THR A 249 -15.30 -7.60 -16.20
CA THR A 249 -15.23 -7.22 -14.78
C THR A 249 -15.27 -8.44 -13.86
N PHE A 250 -14.37 -8.50 -12.88
CA PHE A 250 -14.37 -9.48 -11.79
C PHE A 250 -14.31 -8.78 -10.42
N THR A 251 -15.17 -9.17 -9.48
CA THR A 251 -15.21 -8.62 -8.12
C THR A 251 -15.02 -9.73 -7.09
N MET A 252 -14.00 -9.61 -6.24
CA MET A 252 -13.71 -10.52 -5.14
C MET A 252 -14.11 -9.87 -3.81
N GLU A 253 -15.28 -10.25 -3.31
CA GLU A 253 -15.78 -9.89 -1.97
C GLU A 253 -15.19 -10.82 -0.89
N GLY A 254 -14.77 -12.02 -1.28
CA GLY A 254 -14.27 -13.06 -0.38
C GLY A 254 -13.73 -14.29 -1.12
N GLY A 255 -13.44 -15.36 -0.37
CA GLY A 255 -12.87 -16.60 -0.91
C GLY A 255 -11.35 -16.56 -1.08
N GLU A 256 -10.81 -17.58 -1.75
CA GLU A 256 -9.38 -17.82 -1.89
C GLU A 256 -8.98 -18.14 -3.35
N ILE A 257 -7.91 -17.51 -3.84
CA ILE A 257 -7.24 -17.88 -5.10
C ILE A 257 -5.79 -18.27 -4.75
N SER A 258 -5.40 -19.54 -4.92
CA SER A 258 -4.13 -20.01 -4.36
C SER A 258 -3.36 -21.05 -5.16
N ASN A 259 -2.06 -21.19 -4.86
CA ASN A 259 -1.17 -22.24 -5.37
C ASN A 259 -1.09 -22.33 -6.92
N GLY A 260 -1.47 -21.26 -7.63
CA GLY A 260 -1.41 -21.19 -9.08
C GLY A 260 0.02 -20.91 -9.55
N ASN A 261 0.50 -21.67 -10.53
CA ASN A 261 1.92 -21.69 -10.93
C ASN A 261 2.08 -21.62 -12.45
N ALA A 262 2.67 -20.53 -12.94
CA ALA A 262 2.98 -20.29 -14.34
C ALA A 262 4.44 -20.55 -14.76
N GLY A 263 5.25 -21.15 -13.88
CA GLY A 263 6.57 -21.68 -14.19
C GLY A 263 7.50 -20.70 -14.93
N ASN A 264 7.67 -20.91 -16.23
CA ASN A 264 8.57 -20.14 -17.11
C ASN A 264 7.82 -19.32 -18.18
N GLN A 265 6.53 -19.00 -17.97
CA GLN A 265 5.69 -18.35 -18.97
C GLN A 265 5.60 -16.84 -18.76
N ILE A 266 6.09 -16.05 -19.73
CA ILE A 266 5.91 -14.59 -19.68
C ILE A 266 4.45 -14.19 -19.93
N GLN A 267 4.08 -13.02 -19.42
CA GLN A 267 2.75 -12.43 -19.55
C GLN A 267 1.64 -13.31 -18.95
N THR A 268 1.86 -13.80 -17.73
CA THR A 268 0.93 -14.65 -16.96
C THR A 268 0.85 -14.17 -15.52
N SER A 269 -0.10 -14.68 -14.74
CA SER A 269 -0.07 -14.61 -13.27
C SER A 269 -0.28 -16.01 -12.70
N GLY A 270 0.20 -16.28 -11.48
CA GLY A 270 -0.23 -17.47 -10.76
C GLY A 270 -1.67 -17.33 -10.29
N GLY A 271 -2.03 -16.16 -9.75
CA GLY A 271 -3.38 -15.81 -9.34
C GLY A 271 -4.21 -15.19 -10.47
N VAL A 272 -4.26 -13.86 -10.52
CA VAL A 272 -5.19 -13.10 -11.38
C VAL A 272 -4.44 -12.32 -12.47
N LEU A 273 -4.78 -12.58 -13.73
CA LEU A 273 -4.35 -11.76 -14.87
C LEU A 273 -5.50 -10.82 -15.29
N VAL A 274 -5.29 -9.52 -15.14
CA VAL A 274 -6.16 -8.45 -15.66
C VAL A 274 -5.61 -8.03 -17.02
N LEU A 275 -6.26 -8.47 -18.10
CA LEU A 275 -5.76 -8.39 -19.48
C LEU A 275 -6.64 -7.44 -20.30
N ALA A 276 -6.04 -6.44 -20.94
CA ALA A 276 -6.76 -5.57 -21.87
C ALA A 276 -5.89 -5.25 -23.09
N LEU A 277 -5.92 -6.13 -24.09
CA LEU A 277 -5.06 -6.02 -25.28
C LEU A 277 -5.80 -6.26 -26.59
N ASN A 278 -5.96 -5.19 -27.36
CA ASN A 278 -6.25 -5.24 -28.78
C ASN A 278 -4.97 -5.58 -29.55
N ARG A 279 -4.69 -6.89 -29.76
CA ARG A 279 -3.51 -7.39 -30.50
C ARG A 279 -3.41 -6.90 -31.97
N THR A 280 -4.42 -6.23 -32.51
CA THR A 280 -4.39 -5.57 -33.83
C THR A 280 -4.09 -4.07 -33.79
N GLY A 281 -3.88 -3.51 -32.60
CA GLY A 281 -3.74 -2.08 -32.34
C GLY A 281 -5.08 -1.41 -32.05
N ALA A 282 -5.08 -0.43 -31.14
CA ALA A 282 -6.28 0.25 -30.67
C ALA A 282 -6.36 1.70 -31.16
N THR A 283 -7.59 2.16 -31.42
CA THR A 283 -8.03 3.56 -31.42
C THR A 283 -8.93 3.80 -30.19
N PRO A 284 -9.30 5.04 -29.86
CA PRO A 284 -10.26 5.29 -28.78
C PRO A 284 -11.62 4.59 -28.97
N ASP A 285 -11.97 4.23 -30.21
CA ASP A 285 -13.24 3.58 -30.56
C ASP A 285 -13.25 2.06 -30.35
N ASN A 286 -12.09 1.43 -30.14
CA ASN A 286 -11.95 -0.03 -29.97
C ASN A 286 -10.89 -0.43 -28.92
N ALA A 287 -10.65 0.45 -27.94
CA ALA A 287 -9.94 0.14 -26.72
C ALA A 287 -10.66 -0.98 -25.93
N VAL A 288 -9.89 -1.76 -25.18
CA VAL A 288 -10.39 -2.81 -24.29
C VAL A 288 -10.24 -2.34 -22.85
N GLU A 289 -11.26 -2.61 -22.04
CA GLU A 289 -11.29 -2.25 -20.62
C GLU A 289 -11.47 -3.52 -19.78
N SER A 290 -10.60 -3.72 -18.79
CA SER A 290 -10.68 -4.85 -17.85
C SER A 290 -10.52 -4.38 -16.41
N THR A 291 -11.45 -4.78 -15.55
CA THR A 291 -11.49 -4.34 -14.14
C THR A 291 -11.48 -5.54 -13.20
N PHE A 292 -10.52 -5.53 -12.27
CA PHE A 292 -10.55 -6.35 -11.07
C PHE A 292 -10.79 -5.45 -9.84
N THR A 293 -11.75 -5.83 -9.01
CA THR A 293 -11.98 -5.21 -7.69
C THR A 293 -11.84 -6.28 -6.61
N MET A 294 -11.03 -6.04 -5.59
CA MET A 294 -10.86 -6.91 -4.42
C MET A 294 -11.27 -6.15 -3.17
N ASN A 295 -12.44 -6.47 -2.63
CA ASN A 295 -12.94 -5.93 -1.37
C ASN A 295 -12.58 -6.83 -0.18
N GLY A 296 -12.28 -8.10 -0.43
CA GLY A 296 -11.94 -9.09 0.59
C GLY A 296 -11.37 -10.37 0.00
N GLY A 297 -11.21 -11.39 0.84
CA GLY A 297 -10.61 -12.68 0.46
C GLY A 297 -9.09 -12.63 0.37
N THR A 298 -8.50 -13.70 -0.18
CA THR A 298 -7.05 -13.93 -0.18
C THR A 298 -6.55 -14.44 -1.53
N ILE A 299 -5.43 -13.88 -2.00
CA ILE A 299 -4.64 -14.41 -3.11
C ILE A 299 -3.29 -14.87 -2.54
N THR A 300 -2.97 -16.18 -2.55
CA THR A 300 -1.79 -16.69 -1.81
C THR A 300 -1.02 -17.82 -2.46
N ASN A 301 0.30 -17.85 -2.24
CA ASN A 301 1.24 -18.88 -2.71
C ASN A 301 1.30 -19.04 -4.24
N CYS A 302 0.91 -17.99 -4.99
CA CYS A 302 0.89 -18.00 -6.45
C CYS A 302 2.24 -17.57 -7.04
N SER A 303 2.69 -18.22 -8.11
CA SER A 303 4.00 -17.97 -8.73
C SER A 303 3.93 -17.79 -10.24
N ALA A 304 4.62 -16.77 -10.75
CA ALA A 304 4.81 -16.50 -12.18
C ALA A 304 6.11 -15.74 -12.39
N PRO A 305 6.70 -15.72 -13.60
CA PRO A 305 7.89 -14.90 -13.88
C PRO A 305 7.74 -13.43 -13.48
N ARG A 306 6.53 -12.87 -13.62
CA ARG A 306 6.15 -11.55 -13.08
C ARG A 306 4.68 -11.58 -12.62
N GLY A 307 4.31 -10.75 -11.64
CA GLY A 307 2.93 -10.64 -11.16
C GLY A 307 2.41 -11.94 -10.54
N GLY A 308 3.12 -12.44 -9.53
CA GLY A 308 2.88 -13.76 -8.94
C GLY A 308 1.44 -13.93 -8.45
N GLY A 309 0.96 -12.99 -7.63
CA GLY A 309 -0.43 -12.92 -7.16
C GLY A 309 -1.37 -12.27 -8.18
N VAL A 310 -1.01 -11.08 -8.68
CA VAL A 310 -1.79 -10.30 -9.65
C VAL A 310 -0.87 -9.69 -10.71
N TYR A 311 -1.27 -9.75 -11.98
CA TYR A 311 -0.63 -9.07 -13.10
C TYR A 311 -1.65 -8.24 -13.87
N LEU A 312 -1.38 -6.95 -14.06
CA LEU A 312 -2.16 -6.07 -14.91
C LEU A 312 -1.41 -5.79 -16.21
N TYR A 313 -2.08 -6.03 -17.34
CA TYR A 313 -1.55 -5.76 -18.67
C TYR A 313 -2.63 -5.22 -19.60
N GLY A 314 -2.96 -3.94 -19.41
CA GLY A 314 -3.70 -3.12 -20.37
C GLY A 314 -2.75 -2.37 -21.30
N GLY A 315 -3.05 -2.35 -22.60
CA GLY A 315 -2.28 -1.61 -23.61
C GLY A 315 -0.85 -2.14 -23.84
N SER A 316 -0.28 -1.89 -25.02
CA SER A 316 1.13 -2.19 -25.28
C SER A 316 1.64 -1.51 -26.56
N ALA A 317 2.70 -0.69 -26.40
CA ALA A 317 3.49 -0.14 -27.49
C ALA A 317 4.15 -1.21 -28.40
N GLN A 318 4.13 -2.49 -28.02
CA GLN A 318 4.65 -3.59 -28.84
C GLN A 318 3.67 -4.01 -29.96
N VAL A 319 2.36 -3.83 -29.75
CA VAL A 319 1.29 -4.19 -30.71
C VAL A 319 0.54 -2.96 -31.24
N SER A 320 1.01 -1.75 -30.94
CA SER A 320 0.33 -0.47 -31.24
C SER A 320 -1.05 -0.34 -30.58
N ASP A 321 -1.24 -0.97 -29.42
CA ASP A 321 -2.37 -0.67 -28.53
C ASP A 321 -1.92 0.44 -27.56
N TRP A 322 -2.48 1.62 -27.71
CA TRP A 322 -2.17 2.80 -26.91
C TRP A 322 -3.28 3.17 -25.93
N TRP A 323 -4.44 2.49 -26.02
CA TRP A 323 -5.68 2.99 -25.41
C TRP A 323 -6.37 2.01 -24.48
N SER A 324 -6.17 0.70 -24.61
CA SER A 324 -6.74 -0.27 -23.67
C SER A 324 -6.15 -0.13 -22.27
N LYS A 325 -6.97 -0.24 -21.23
CA LYS A 325 -6.57 -0.10 -19.82
C LYS A 325 -6.96 -1.34 -19.01
N ALA A 326 -6.16 -1.62 -17.98
CA ALA A 326 -6.41 -2.69 -17.02
C ALA A 326 -6.34 -2.09 -15.62
N HIS A 327 -7.45 -2.21 -14.89
CA HIS A 327 -7.67 -1.59 -13.59
C HIS A 327 -7.66 -2.65 -12.49
N PHE A 328 -6.91 -2.40 -11.41
CA PHE A 328 -7.06 -3.12 -10.15
C PHE A 328 -7.40 -2.14 -9.03
N THR A 329 -8.48 -2.40 -8.29
CA THR A 329 -8.80 -1.69 -7.05
C THR A 329 -8.83 -2.68 -5.89
N MET A 330 -7.99 -2.47 -4.88
CA MET A 330 -7.96 -3.25 -3.64
C MET A 330 -8.52 -2.38 -2.49
N ASN A 331 -9.71 -2.73 -2.02
CA ASN A 331 -10.40 -2.08 -0.88
C ASN A 331 -10.31 -2.92 0.40
N GLY A 332 -9.58 -4.03 0.39
CA GLY A 332 -9.45 -4.97 1.49
C GLY A 332 -8.86 -6.31 1.03
N GLY A 333 -8.84 -7.29 1.94
CA GLY A 333 -8.28 -8.61 1.68
C GLY A 333 -6.74 -8.68 1.75
N GLU A 334 -6.19 -9.80 1.31
CA GLU A 334 -4.75 -10.12 1.45
C GLU A 334 -4.16 -10.69 0.15
N ILE A 335 -2.98 -10.21 -0.25
CA ILE A 335 -2.14 -10.81 -1.29
C ILE A 335 -0.82 -11.24 -0.64
N SER A 336 -0.58 -12.55 -0.50
CA SER A 336 0.54 -13.03 0.31
C SER A 336 1.32 -14.22 -0.22
N ASN A 337 2.60 -14.32 0.19
CA ASN A 337 3.51 -15.42 -0.13
C ASN A 337 3.69 -15.69 -1.64
N CYS A 338 3.29 -14.75 -2.51
CA CYS A 338 3.35 -14.89 -3.96
C CYS A 338 4.74 -14.53 -4.50
N GLN A 339 5.09 -15.08 -5.66
CA GLN A 339 6.48 -15.13 -6.15
C GLN A 339 6.60 -14.66 -7.60
N GLY A 340 7.37 -13.58 -7.80
CA GLY A 340 7.87 -13.13 -9.10
C GLY A 340 9.18 -13.88 -9.40
N THR A 341 9.10 -15.01 -10.10
CA THR A 341 10.19 -16.00 -10.21
C THR A 341 11.26 -15.66 -11.23
N GLY A 342 11.01 -14.69 -12.11
CA GLY A 342 11.81 -14.47 -13.30
C GLY A 342 11.71 -15.63 -14.29
N LEU A 343 12.55 -15.63 -15.32
CA LEU A 343 12.59 -16.65 -16.38
C LEU A 343 14.03 -17.04 -16.70
N VAL A 344 14.36 -18.33 -16.64
CA VAL A 344 15.62 -18.85 -17.18
C VAL A 344 15.48 -19.02 -18.70
N MET A 345 16.13 -18.12 -19.45
CA MET A 345 16.13 -18.12 -20.91
C MET A 345 16.99 -19.27 -21.46
N ALA A 346 16.74 -19.68 -22.72
CA ALA A 346 17.39 -20.84 -23.33
C ALA A 346 18.92 -20.71 -23.55
N ASN A 347 19.48 -19.51 -23.40
CA ASN A 347 20.92 -19.22 -23.39
C ASN A 347 21.55 -19.29 -21.98
N GLY A 348 20.76 -19.51 -20.93
CA GLY A 348 21.19 -19.54 -19.52
C GLY A 348 21.13 -18.17 -18.83
N GLU A 349 20.74 -17.10 -19.52
CA GLU A 349 20.46 -15.81 -18.88
C GLU A 349 19.16 -15.90 -18.10
N VAL A 350 19.14 -15.38 -16.87
CA VAL A 350 17.88 -15.18 -16.12
C VAL A 350 17.33 -13.80 -16.50
N SER A 351 16.04 -13.69 -16.80
CA SER A 351 15.33 -12.40 -16.81
C SER A 351 14.64 -12.18 -15.47
N ASP A 352 14.61 -10.92 -15.05
CA ASP A 352 14.25 -10.44 -13.73
C ASP A 352 12.81 -10.82 -13.34
N GLY A 353 12.66 -11.35 -12.12
CA GLY A 353 11.36 -11.44 -11.46
C GLY A 353 10.83 -10.04 -11.12
N ALA A 354 9.52 -9.83 -11.25
CA ALA A 354 8.92 -8.52 -10.93
C ALA A 354 7.53 -8.66 -10.29
N GLY A 355 7.26 -7.92 -9.22
CA GLY A 355 5.94 -7.85 -8.59
C GLY A 355 5.50 -9.21 -8.04
N GLY A 356 6.07 -9.61 -6.89
CA GLY A 356 5.72 -10.89 -6.25
C GLY A 356 4.24 -10.95 -5.90
N GLY A 357 3.73 -9.91 -5.24
CA GLY A 357 2.30 -9.69 -5.02
C GLY A 357 1.62 -9.17 -6.28
N VAL A 358 1.97 -7.96 -6.73
CA VAL A 358 1.33 -7.24 -7.85
C VAL A 358 2.35 -6.72 -8.85
N TYR A 359 2.13 -6.95 -10.15
CA TYR A 359 2.88 -6.32 -11.24
C TYR A 359 1.95 -5.48 -12.13
N VAL A 360 2.29 -4.21 -12.33
CA VAL A 360 1.52 -3.22 -13.11
C VAL A 360 2.32 -2.84 -14.35
N GLU A 361 1.86 -3.18 -15.55
CA GLU A 361 2.61 -2.94 -16.79
C GLU A 361 1.85 -2.09 -17.82
N SER A 362 2.59 -1.27 -18.57
CA SER A 362 2.10 -0.46 -19.70
C SER A 362 0.91 0.47 -19.35
N GLY A 363 -0.27 0.24 -19.93
CA GLY A 363 -1.47 1.07 -19.81
C GLY A 363 -2.18 1.00 -18.46
N SER A 364 -1.79 0.05 -17.61
CA SER A 364 -2.52 -0.36 -16.41
C SER A 364 -2.42 0.62 -15.23
N ASP A 365 -3.34 0.49 -14.26
CA ASP A 365 -3.30 1.18 -12.98
C ASP A 365 -3.76 0.31 -11.81
N PHE A 366 -3.12 0.52 -10.65
CA PHE A 366 -3.46 -0.13 -9.39
C PHE A 366 -3.75 0.91 -8.30
N VAL A 367 -4.93 0.82 -7.68
CA VAL A 367 -5.34 1.62 -6.51
C VAL A 367 -5.51 0.71 -5.30
N MET A 368 -4.73 0.95 -4.24
CA MET A 368 -4.83 0.27 -2.96
C MET A 368 -5.42 1.23 -1.92
N ASN A 369 -6.69 1.03 -1.57
CA ASN A 369 -7.40 1.82 -0.56
C ASN A 369 -7.29 1.22 0.84
N ASP A 370 -7.31 -0.11 0.94
CA ASP A 370 -7.04 -0.85 2.18
C ASP A 370 -6.61 -2.30 1.83
N GLY A 371 -6.30 -3.11 2.85
CA GLY A 371 -5.86 -4.50 2.70
C GLY A 371 -4.37 -4.68 2.95
N THR A 372 -3.86 -5.90 2.72
CA THR A 372 -2.47 -6.27 3.04
C THR A 372 -1.77 -6.95 1.86
N ILE A 373 -0.55 -6.51 1.55
CA ILE A 373 0.37 -7.17 0.61
C ILE A 373 1.58 -7.65 1.42
N THR A 374 1.67 -8.95 1.73
CA THR A 374 2.66 -9.45 2.72
C THR A 374 3.42 -10.73 2.37
N GLY A 375 4.70 -10.78 2.74
CA GLY A 375 5.54 -11.96 2.56
C GLY A 375 5.82 -12.35 1.10
N ASN A 376 5.46 -11.50 0.14
CA ASN A 376 5.67 -11.75 -1.28
C ASN A 376 7.14 -11.53 -1.67
N THR A 377 7.62 -12.23 -2.69
CA THR A 377 9.03 -12.19 -3.08
C THR A 377 9.25 -12.05 -4.59
N ALA A 378 10.34 -11.41 -4.98
CA ALA A 378 10.76 -11.29 -6.37
C ALA A 378 12.26 -11.59 -6.54
N THR A 379 12.62 -12.46 -7.49
CA THR A 379 14.01 -12.68 -7.95
C THR A 379 14.44 -11.57 -8.93
N GLY A 380 14.28 -10.32 -8.48
CA GLY A 380 14.43 -9.11 -9.25
C GLY A 380 13.86 -7.91 -8.49
N MET A 381 12.78 -7.33 -8.97
CA MET A 381 12.25 -6.02 -8.54
C MET A 381 10.88 -6.12 -7.87
N GLY A 382 10.62 -5.34 -6.82
CA GLY A 382 9.28 -5.21 -6.25
C GLY A 382 8.75 -6.51 -5.64
N GLY A 383 9.19 -6.83 -4.42
CA GLY A 383 8.71 -8.02 -3.70
C GLY A 383 7.19 -7.98 -3.51
N GLY A 384 6.66 -6.86 -3.01
CA GLY A 384 5.23 -6.61 -2.90
C GLY A 384 4.63 -6.14 -4.23
N VAL A 385 5.00 -4.94 -4.67
CA VAL A 385 4.47 -4.27 -5.87
C VAL A 385 5.60 -3.84 -6.80
N ALA A 386 5.44 -4.02 -8.11
CA ALA A 386 6.30 -3.42 -9.13
C ALA A 386 5.48 -2.73 -10.23
N THR A 387 5.82 -1.48 -10.57
CA THR A 387 5.30 -0.78 -11.77
C THR A 387 6.30 -0.81 -12.91
N TYR A 388 5.81 -0.76 -14.15
CA TYR A 388 6.65 -0.75 -15.36
C TYR A 388 5.94 -0.12 -16.56
N ASP A 389 6.19 1.18 -16.80
CA ASP A 389 5.61 1.93 -17.93
C ASP A 389 6.19 1.53 -19.30
N THR A 390 7.29 0.76 -19.28
CA THR A 390 8.11 0.31 -20.42
C THR A 390 8.87 1.41 -21.20
N TYR A 391 8.80 2.70 -20.84
CA TYR A 391 9.40 3.84 -21.56
C TYR A 391 10.90 3.70 -21.81
N VAL A 392 11.67 3.36 -20.77
CA VAL A 392 13.13 3.25 -20.83
C VAL A 392 13.60 2.19 -21.85
N ASN A 393 12.76 1.21 -22.22
CA ASN A 393 13.07 0.23 -23.28
C ASN A 393 13.04 0.83 -24.70
N TYR A 394 12.34 1.95 -24.88
CA TYR A 394 12.15 2.62 -26.17
C TYR A 394 13.06 3.84 -26.33
N PHE A 395 13.22 4.62 -25.26
CA PHE A 395 13.91 5.93 -25.29
C PHE A 395 15.18 6.00 -24.41
N GLY A 396 15.36 5.06 -23.48
CA GLY A 396 16.45 5.10 -22.49
C GLY A 396 16.12 5.94 -21.25
N LYS A 397 17.11 6.11 -20.37
CA LYS A 397 17.01 6.92 -19.13
C LYS A 397 17.15 8.40 -19.47
N THR A 398 16.09 8.99 -20.03
CA THR A 398 16.00 10.38 -20.52
C THR A 398 14.66 11.00 -20.10
N PRO A 399 14.53 12.34 -19.94
CA PRO A 399 13.24 12.98 -19.68
C PRO A 399 12.14 12.58 -20.67
N TYR A 400 10.86 12.56 -20.24
CA TYR A 400 9.75 12.23 -21.14
C TYR A 400 9.67 13.18 -22.34
N GLU A 401 9.90 14.48 -22.14
CA GLU A 401 9.87 15.50 -23.18
C GLU A 401 10.85 15.24 -24.35
N ASP A 402 12.05 14.70 -24.06
CA ASP A 402 13.09 14.43 -25.06
C ASP A 402 12.82 13.17 -25.91
N GLY A 403 12.04 12.23 -25.38
CA GLY A 403 11.70 10.97 -26.06
C GLY A 403 10.28 10.95 -26.61
N PHE A 404 9.27 10.97 -25.72
CA PHE A 404 7.87 11.17 -26.08
C PHE A 404 7.04 11.64 -24.87
N ALA A 405 6.82 12.96 -24.76
CA ALA A 405 6.13 13.62 -23.64
C ALA A 405 4.79 12.99 -23.24
N GLN A 406 4.02 12.48 -24.21
CA GLN A 406 2.69 11.92 -23.95
C GLN A 406 2.70 10.48 -23.42
N TRP A 407 3.87 9.85 -23.24
CA TRP A 407 3.95 8.45 -22.82
C TRP A 407 3.13 8.10 -21.57
N PRO A 408 3.17 8.87 -20.46
CA PRO A 408 2.38 8.55 -19.26
C PRO A 408 0.86 8.55 -19.49
N ASN A 409 0.34 9.30 -20.47
CA ASN A 409 -1.09 9.30 -20.78
C ASN A 409 -1.56 7.95 -21.35
N PHE A 410 -0.72 7.35 -22.21
CA PHE A 410 -0.99 6.05 -22.82
C PHE A 410 -0.63 4.90 -21.89
N PHE A 411 0.57 4.97 -21.29
CA PHE A 411 1.18 3.93 -20.48
C PHE A 411 1.62 4.50 -19.12
N PRO A 412 0.69 4.76 -18.18
CA PRO A 412 1.05 5.27 -16.86
C PRO A 412 1.70 4.21 -15.97
N ALA A 413 1.31 2.94 -16.09
CA ALA A 413 1.64 1.86 -15.14
C ALA A 413 1.54 2.34 -13.67
N SER A 414 0.44 3.01 -13.32
CA SER A 414 0.39 3.79 -12.07
C SER A 414 0.12 2.93 -10.84
N PHE A 415 0.58 3.42 -9.68
CA PHE A 415 0.25 2.84 -8.39
C PHE A 415 -0.11 3.94 -7.40
N THR A 416 -1.32 3.87 -6.82
CA THR A 416 -1.79 4.82 -5.80
C THR A 416 -2.15 4.07 -4.52
N MET A 417 -1.47 4.38 -3.41
CA MET A 417 -1.75 3.82 -2.09
C MET A 417 -2.44 4.86 -1.20
N ASN A 418 -3.73 4.64 -0.90
CA ASN A 418 -4.57 5.49 -0.05
C ASN A 418 -4.79 4.88 1.36
N GLY A 419 -4.20 3.72 1.64
CA GLY A 419 -4.32 3.01 2.91
C GLY A 419 -3.76 1.58 2.83
N GLY A 420 -4.09 0.76 3.84
CA GLY A 420 -3.60 -0.62 3.95
C GLY A 420 -2.12 -0.75 4.35
N THR A 421 -1.57 -1.95 4.17
CA THR A 421 -0.21 -2.31 4.60
C THR A 421 0.56 -3.11 3.53
N ILE A 422 1.82 -2.74 3.28
CA ILE A 422 2.78 -3.51 2.47
C ILE A 422 3.91 -3.96 3.39
N SER A 423 3.94 -5.24 3.79
CA SER A 423 4.85 -5.69 4.86
C SER A 423 5.60 -7.00 4.64
N GLY A 424 6.86 -7.07 5.07
CA GLY A 424 7.65 -8.31 5.04
C GLY A 424 7.97 -8.86 3.65
N ASN A 425 7.79 -8.06 2.59
CA ASN A 425 8.06 -8.48 1.21
C ASN A 425 9.56 -8.36 0.87
N SER A 426 10.05 -9.12 -0.11
CA SER A 426 11.49 -9.17 -0.42
C SER A 426 11.85 -9.13 -1.91
N ALA A 427 12.81 -8.28 -2.26
CA ALA A 427 13.45 -8.22 -3.57
C ALA A 427 14.88 -8.77 -3.50
N GLN A 428 15.21 -9.75 -4.35
CA GLN A 428 16.46 -10.53 -4.27
C GLN A 428 17.22 -10.52 -5.60
N ALA A 429 18.52 -10.17 -5.56
CA ALA A 429 19.36 -10.04 -6.76
C ALA A 429 19.74 -11.36 -7.45
N GLY A 430 19.57 -12.50 -6.77
CA GLY A 430 19.90 -13.83 -7.31
C GLY A 430 21.41 -14.10 -7.35
N GLN A 431 21.94 -14.40 -8.54
CA GLN A 431 23.37 -14.71 -8.77
C GLN A 431 24.08 -13.64 -9.63
N THR A 432 23.44 -12.50 -9.85
CA THR A 432 23.88 -11.46 -10.81
C THR A 432 23.73 -10.08 -10.19
N GLU A 433 24.82 -9.31 -10.13
CA GLU A 433 24.84 -7.98 -9.52
C GLU A 433 24.49 -6.85 -10.51
N ASP A 434 24.25 -7.16 -11.78
CA ASP A 434 23.82 -6.21 -12.80
C ASP A 434 22.38 -5.69 -12.56
N GLY A 435 22.13 -4.45 -13.01
CA GLY A 435 20.80 -3.83 -13.08
C GLY A 435 20.08 -3.63 -11.75
N ASP A 436 18.81 -3.27 -11.82
CA ASP A 436 17.93 -2.97 -10.67
C ASP A 436 17.42 -4.23 -9.93
N ARG A 437 18.12 -5.37 -10.10
CA ARG A 437 17.85 -6.64 -9.41
C ARG A 437 18.06 -6.53 -7.91
N GLY A 438 17.10 -6.96 -7.12
CA GLY A 438 17.15 -6.87 -5.67
C GLY A 438 16.78 -5.50 -5.13
N CYS A 439 16.03 -4.69 -5.88
CA CYS A 439 15.59 -3.35 -5.48
C CYS A 439 14.07 -3.27 -5.27
N GLY A 440 13.63 -2.43 -4.32
CA GLY A 440 12.22 -2.26 -3.98
C GLY A 440 11.65 -3.49 -3.28
N GLY A 441 11.97 -3.68 -1.99
CA GLY A 441 11.49 -4.83 -1.23
C GLY A 441 9.96 -4.83 -1.11
N GLY A 442 9.40 -3.69 -0.68
CA GLY A 442 7.96 -3.43 -0.69
C GLY A 442 7.47 -3.01 -2.09
N VAL A 443 7.95 -1.87 -2.58
CA VAL A 443 7.52 -1.24 -3.83
C VAL A 443 8.70 -0.92 -4.74
N TYR A 444 8.59 -1.28 -6.03
CA TYR A 444 9.49 -0.85 -7.09
C TYR A 444 8.76 0.04 -8.10
N SER A 445 9.28 1.25 -8.34
CA SER A 445 8.77 2.18 -9.35
C SER A 445 9.65 2.20 -10.61
N ALA A 446 9.02 1.90 -11.74
CA ALA A 446 9.47 2.33 -13.06
C ALA A 446 8.31 3.03 -13.81
N SER A 447 7.81 4.10 -13.19
CA SER A 447 6.75 5.00 -13.67
C SER A 447 6.89 6.39 -13.03
N SER A 448 6.33 7.45 -13.64
CA SER A 448 6.13 8.74 -12.96
C SER A 448 4.87 8.79 -12.08
N GLU A 449 3.96 7.82 -12.21
CA GLU A 449 2.62 7.85 -11.64
C GLU A 449 2.50 6.98 -10.37
N VAL A 450 3.51 7.03 -9.50
CA VAL A 450 3.50 6.33 -8.21
C VAL A 450 3.30 7.30 -7.04
N ARG A 451 2.20 7.14 -6.30
CA ARG A 451 1.78 8.06 -5.22
C ARG A 451 1.39 7.29 -3.95
N ILE A 452 1.96 7.66 -2.82
CA ILE A 452 1.66 7.08 -1.51
C ILE A 452 1.05 8.18 -0.63
N ASN A 453 -0.26 8.09 -0.40
CA ASN A 453 -1.08 9.12 0.25
C ASN A 453 -1.40 8.79 1.72
N ALA A 454 -1.52 7.49 2.04
CA ALA A 454 -1.62 6.97 3.41
C ALA A 454 -1.28 5.47 3.45
N GLY A 455 -1.05 4.94 4.66
CA GLY A 455 -0.81 3.51 4.93
C GLY A 455 0.59 3.19 5.48
N VAL A 456 0.88 1.91 5.65
CA VAL A 456 2.13 1.44 6.30
C VAL A 456 2.97 0.58 5.35
N ILE A 457 4.26 0.87 5.25
CA ILE A 457 5.24 0.11 4.47
C ILE A 457 6.36 -0.33 5.43
N GLU A 458 6.35 -1.59 5.87
CA GLU A 458 7.22 -2.03 6.96
C GLU A 458 7.82 -3.44 6.88
N ASN A 459 8.99 -3.65 7.49
CA ASN A 459 9.69 -4.94 7.54
C ASN A 459 10.10 -5.50 6.15
N ASN A 460 10.01 -4.70 5.07
CA ASN A 460 10.36 -5.14 3.73
C ASN A 460 11.89 -5.12 3.52
N THR A 461 12.41 -6.02 2.68
CA THR A 461 13.87 -6.25 2.54
C THR A 461 14.32 -6.30 1.07
N ALA A 462 15.22 -5.41 0.69
CA ALA A 462 15.81 -5.36 -0.67
C ALA A 462 17.31 -5.70 -0.62
N SER A 463 17.79 -6.70 -1.37
CA SER A 463 19.20 -7.08 -1.31
C SER A 463 20.16 -5.99 -1.81
N LYS A 464 19.68 -5.05 -2.65
CA LYS A 464 20.45 -3.87 -3.08
C LYS A 464 19.86 -2.57 -2.51
N GLN A 465 18.87 -1.95 -3.15
CA GLN A 465 18.41 -0.61 -2.76
C GLN A 465 16.90 -0.50 -2.56
N GLY A 466 16.49 0.38 -1.64
CA GLY A 466 15.08 0.65 -1.35
C GLY A 466 14.38 -0.54 -0.70
N GLY A 467 14.60 -0.75 0.61
CA GLY A 467 13.95 -1.83 1.36
C GLY A 467 12.43 -1.69 1.35
N GLY A 468 11.93 -0.50 1.71
CA GLY A 468 10.54 -0.12 1.57
C GLY A 468 10.17 0.18 0.12
N LEU A 469 10.74 1.25 -0.46
CA LEU A 469 10.42 1.75 -1.80
C LEU A 469 11.68 2.02 -2.65
N TYR A 470 11.60 1.83 -3.96
CA TYR A 470 12.67 2.15 -4.90
C TYR A 470 12.19 2.84 -6.19
N VAL A 471 13.00 3.73 -6.76
CA VAL A 471 12.77 4.35 -8.09
C VAL A 471 13.93 4.04 -9.04
N GLY A 472 13.66 3.33 -10.14
CA GLY A 472 14.70 2.71 -10.99
C GLY A 472 15.56 3.64 -11.85
N SER A 473 15.05 4.83 -12.22
CA SER A 473 15.80 5.86 -12.96
C SER A 473 14.96 7.09 -13.29
N VAL A 474 15.61 8.20 -13.65
CA VAL A 474 15.04 9.19 -14.59
C VAL A 474 14.41 8.46 -15.81
N PRO A 475 13.18 8.82 -16.26
CA PRO A 475 12.33 9.94 -15.82
C PRO A 475 11.31 9.59 -14.72
N TYR A 476 11.49 8.48 -14.01
CA TYR A 476 10.53 7.97 -13.04
C TYR A 476 10.54 8.75 -11.73
N SER A 477 9.37 8.75 -11.08
CA SER A 477 9.05 9.60 -9.94
C SER A 477 8.32 8.83 -8.85
N LEU A 478 8.46 9.28 -7.61
CA LEU A 478 7.70 8.82 -6.45
C LEU A 478 7.24 10.03 -5.64
N TYR A 479 5.95 10.09 -5.32
CA TYR A 479 5.37 11.15 -4.49
C TYR A 479 4.83 10.57 -3.19
N ILE A 480 5.22 11.15 -2.06
CA ILE A 480 4.71 10.79 -0.72
C ILE A 480 4.41 12.07 0.06
N ASN A 481 3.24 12.15 0.69
CA ASN A 481 2.82 13.29 1.52
C ASN A 481 2.53 12.86 2.95
N ASP A 482 2.63 13.81 3.90
CA ASP A 482 2.31 13.66 5.32
C ASP A 482 2.95 12.40 5.93
N SER A 483 4.27 12.23 5.79
CA SER A 483 4.94 10.94 6.04
C SER A 483 5.91 10.92 7.23
N LEU A 484 6.11 9.72 7.79
CA LEU A 484 7.11 9.40 8.80
C LEU A 484 8.00 8.25 8.30
N ILE A 485 9.31 8.50 8.23
CA ILE A 485 10.35 7.55 7.81
C ILE A 485 11.32 7.36 8.98
N THR A 486 11.22 6.23 9.69
CA THR A 486 11.92 5.95 10.96
C THR A 486 12.29 4.47 11.09
N ASP A 487 13.27 4.13 11.92
CA ASP A 487 13.66 2.74 12.24
C ASP A 487 14.06 1.89 11.01
N ASN A 488 14.47 2.49 9.89
CA ASN A 488 14.95 1.74 8.71
C ASN A 488 16.48 1.56 8.74
N GLU A 489 16.98 0.44 8.19
CA GLU A 489 18.43 0.11 8.19
C GLU A 489 19.02 0.02 6.77
N ALA A 490 20.20 0.62 6.58
CA ALA A 490 21.05 0.41 5.41
C ALA A 490 22.44 -0.11 5.79
N SER A 491 22.90 -1.19 5.15
CA SER A 491 24.25 -1.74 5.42
C SER A 491 25.40 -0.92 4.82
N VAL A 492 25.12 0.11 4.01
CA VAL A 492 26.13 1.00 3.41
C VAL A 492 25.78 2.49 3.53
N LEU A 493 24.69 2.99 2.94
CA LEU A 493 24.37 4.42 2.90
C LEU A 493 22.86 4.69 2.98
N GLY A 494 22.44 5.71 3.75
CA GLY A 494 21.04 6.17 3.78
C GLY A 494 20.10 5.15 4.42
N GLY A 495 20.02 5.10 5.75
CA GLY A 495 19.07 4.24 6.46
C GLY A 495 17.63 4.63 6.13
N GLY A 496 17.30 5.91 6.28
CA GLY A 496 16.01 6.46 5.88
C GLY A 496 15.88 6.55 4.36
N VAL A 497 16.62 7.47 3.73
CA VAL A 497 16.60 7.68 2.27
C VAL A 497 18.00 7.67 1.64
N TRP A 498 18.12 7.11 0.43
CA TRP A 498 19.33 7.17 -0.39
C TRP A 498 19.04 7.61 -1.82
N PHE A 499 19.86 8.52 -2.35
CA PHE A 499 19.82 9.02 -3.72
C PHE A 499 21.17 8.80 -4.41
N CYS A 500 21.12 8.21 -5.61
CA CYS A 500 22.29 8.11 -6.48
C CYS A 500 22.58 9.48 -7.18
N PRO A 501 23.69 9.61 -7.91
CA PRO A 501 24.06 10.83 -8.64
C PRO A 501 23.02 11.41 -9.61
N THR A 502 22.08 10.60 -10.12
CA THR A 502 20.95 11.07 -10.97
C THR A 502 19.62 11.13 -10.22
N GLY A 503 19.62 10.82 -8.92
CA GLY A 503 18.44 10.86 -8.07
C GLY A 503 18.18 12.27 -7.54
N GLU A 504 17.03 12.84 -7.89
CA GLU A 504 16.60 14.17 -7.44
C GLU A 504 15.84 14.05 -6.11
N ALA A 505 16.26 14.82 -5.11
CA ALA A 505 15.69 14.81 -3.77
C ALA A 505 14.94 16.11 -3.51
N SER A 506 13.61 16.02 -3.34
CA SER A 506 12.73 17.13 -3.01
C SER A 506 12.00 16.82 -1.70
N ILE A 507 12.55 17.31 -0.58
CA ILE A 507 12.04 17.06 0.78
C ILE A 507 11.53 18.38 1.35
N ASN A 508 10.21 18.52 1.39
CA ASN A 508 9.48 19.77 1.62
C ASN A 508 8.81 19.78 3.01
N VAL A 509 8.49 20.97 3.53
CA VAL A 509 7.80 21.13 4.83
C VAL A 509 6.27 21.06 4.71
N ASN A 510 5.69 21.54 3.60
CA ASN A 510 4.23 21.60 3.38
C ASN A 510 3.68 20.21 3.06
N SER A 511 2.79 19.67 3.89
CA SER A 511 2.48 18.22 3.93
C SER A 511 3.73 17.35 3.95
N GLY A 512 4.74 17.81 4.69
CA GLY A 512 6.11 17.32 4.62
C GLY A 512 6.34 15.92 5.17
N THR A 513 7.61 15.64 5.46
CA THR A 513 8.04 14.36 6.00
C THR A 513 8.87 14.54 7.26
N ALA A 514 8.63 13.66 8.24
CA ALA A 514 9.53 13.42 9.35
C ALA A 514 10.47 12.26 9.02
N LEU A 515 11.78 12.51 9.12
CA LEU A 515 12.83 11.61 8.67
C LEU A 515 13.94 11.61 9.74
N TYR A 516 13.80 10.71 10.71
CA TYR A 516 14.68 10.61 11.87
C TYR A 516 14.75 9.16 12.37
N GLY A 517 15.73 8.85 13.22
CA GLY A 517 15.79 7.56 13.92
C GLY A 517 16.12 6.36 13.02
N ASN A 518 16.57 6.58 11.79
CA ASN A 518 17.07 5.54 10.92
C ASN A 518 18.56 5.24 11.19
N SER A 519 19.11 4.21 10.54
CA SER A 519 20.47 3.72 10.75
C SER A 519 21.17 3.33 9.44
N ALA A 520 22.38 3.83 9.23
CA ALA A 520 23.28 3.42 8.15
C ALA A 520 24.62 2.95 8.72
N GLN A 521 25.11 1.77 8.33
CA GLN A 521 26.38 1.26 8.85
C GLN A 521 27.60 2.03 8.31
N GLY A 522 27.52 2.57 7.09
CA GLY A 522 28.57 3.38 6.47
C GLY A 522 28.46 4.86 6.80
N ALA A 523 27.55 5.60 6.15
CA ALA A 523 27.33 7.03 6.40
C ALA A 523 25.89 7.47 6.08
N GLY A 524 25.44 8.59 6.68
CA GLY A 524 24.11 9.16 6.49
C GLY A 524 23.00 8.26 7.01
N ASP A 525 22.78 8.26 8.33
CA ASP A 525 21.72 7.48 8.96
C ASP A 525 20.32 7.77 8.37
N ASP A 526 19.97 9.05 8.22
CA ASP A 526 18.63 9.47 7.83
C ASP A 526 18.56 9.86 6.35
N VAL A 527 19.57 10.57 5.83
CA VAL A 527 19.70 10.93 4.41
C VAL A 527 21.10 10.57 3.89
N SER A 528 21.19 9.97 2.71
CA SER A 528 22.42 9.94 1.91
C SER A 528 22.17 10.32 0.45
N ILE A 529 22.65 11.49 0.04
CA ILE A 529 22.70 11.96 -1.35
C ILE A 529 24.14 11.85 -1.85
N VAL A 530 24.32 11.13 -2.96
CA VAL A 530 25.60 11.00 -3.67
C VAL A 530 25.56 11.84 -4.94
N ARG A 531 26.67 12.49 -5.31
CA ARG A 531 26.81 13.32 -6.52
C ARG A 531 28.13 13.02 -7.23
N PHE A 532 28.20 13.33 -8.53
CA PHE A 532 29.45 13.23 -9.31
C PHE A 532 30.29 14.51 -9.13
N PRO A 533 31.63 14.43 -9.02
CA PRO A 533 32.47 15.61 -8.80
C PRO A 533 32.54 16.55 -10.02
N ASP A 534 32.52 16.02 -11.24
CA ASP A 534 32.70 16.76 -12.50
C ASP A 534 31.45 16.65 -13.41
N ASN A 535 30.26 17.02 -12.92
CA ASN A 535 29.04 17.00 -13.74
C ASN A 535 28.77 18.35 -14.44
N GLU A 536 28.54 18.32 -15.76
CA GLU A 536 28.17 19.50 -16.55
C GLU A 536 26.71 19.95 -16.32
N GLU A 537 25.82 19.03 -15.92
CA GLU A 537 24.40 19.30 -15.62
C GLU A 537 24.03 18.60 -14.29
N PRO A 538 24.29 19.23 -13.13
CA PRO A 538 24.17 18.58 -11.82
C PRO A 538 22.71 18.42 -11.34
N THR A 539 22.34 17.20 -10.96
CA THR A 539 21.09 16.94 -10.23
C THR A 539 21.15 17.57 -8.83
N THR A 540 20.17 18.39 -8.48
CA THR A 540 20.14 19.14 -7.22
C THR A 540 19.47 18.38 -6.08
N ALA A 541 19.47 18.98 -4.89
CA ALA A 541 18.73 18.53 -3.72
C ALA A 541 18.12 19.73 -2.99
N THR A 542 16.87 19.57 -2.54
CA THR A 542 16.19 20.49 -1.65
C THR A 542 15.72 19.71 -0.43
N ILE A 543 16.11 20.16 0.77
CA ILE A 543 15.78 19.53 2.05
C ILE A 543 15.38 20.63 3.04
N ALA A 544 14.13 20.59 3.48
CA ALA A 544 13.61 21.51 4.48
C ALA A 544 14.26 21.31 5.86
N ASP A 545 14.56 22.42 6.54
CA ASP A 545 15.08 22.44 7.91
C ASP A 545 14.03 22.02 8.96
N ARG A 546 12.75 22.07 8.57
CA ARG A 546 11.59 21.63 9.36
C ARG A 546 10.94 20.40 8.75
N MET A 547 10.55 19.48 9.62
CA MET A 547 9.81 18.28 9.25
C MET A 547 8.28 18.48 9.35
N LEU A 548 7.53 17.41 9.06
CA LEU A 548 6.07 17.36 9.21
C LEU A 548 5.61 17.94 10.56
N GLY A 549 4.72 18.94 10.51
CA GLY A 549 4.24 19.66 11.70
C GLY A 549 5.08 20.88 12.10
N GLY A 550 6.17 21.21 11.39
CA GLY A 550 6.91 22.47 11.59
C GLY A 550 7.91 22.49 12.74
N GLY A 551 8.15 21.37 13.41
CA GLY A 551 9.34 21.22 14.26
C GLY A 551 10.62 21.11 13.43
N LEU A 552 11.74 21.58 13.97
CA LEU A 552 13.05 21.40 13.33
C LEU A 552 13.39 19.91 13.19
N ALA A 553 14.01 19.55 12.07
CA ALA A 553 14.66 18.26 11.89
C ALA A 553 16.03 18.20 12.57
N ASP A 554 16.68 19.36 12.77
CA ASP A 554 18.04 19.50 13.33
C ASP A 554 19.06 18.64 12.58
N TRP A 555 19.38 19.06 11.34
CA TRP A 555 20.22 18.30 10.42
C TRP A 555 21.70 18.43 10.77
N HIS A 556 22.40 17.30 10.81
CA HIS A 556 23.84 17.23 11.01
C HIS A 556 24.53 16.34 9.98
N ARG A 557 25.74 16.73 9.55
CA ARG A 557 26.68 15.87 8.81
C ARG A 557 26.98 14.60 9.60
N ASP A 558 26.88 13.45 8.92
CA ASP A 558 27.00 12.13 9.52
C ASP A 558 27.86 11.20 8.65
N GLY A 559 29.19 11.40 8.71
CA GLY A 559 30.12 10.85 7.75
C GLY A 559 30.06 11.56 6.39
N ALA A 560 30.61 10.92 5.36
CA ALA A 560 30.51 11.36 3.96
C ALA A 560 30.53 10.15 3.01
N ALA A 561 30.24 10.38 1.74
CA ALA A 561 30.59 9.49 0.64
C ALA A 561 31.80 10.03 -0.12
N ILE A 562 32.70 9.14 -0.56
CA ILE A 562 33.87 9.47 -1.37
C ILE A 562 33.41 9.96 -2.75
N GLU A 563 33.81 11.18 -3.11
CA GLU A 563 33.58 11.73 -4.45
C GLU A 563 34.39 10.95 -5.50
N SER A 564 33.69 10.26 -6.40
CA SER A 564 34.32 9.37 -7.40
C SER A 564 33.45 9.24 -8.65
N THR A 565 34.10 9.16 -9.81
CA THR A 565 33.48 8.77 -11.07
C THR A 565 33.29 7.26 -11.22
N ASP A 566 34.04 6.48 -10.43
CA ASP A 566 34.24 5.05 -10.65
C ASP A 566 33.29 4.16 -9.80
N ASP A 567 32.71 4.70 -8.72
CA ASP A 567 31.61 4.07 -7.97
C ASP A 567 30.38 5.00 -7.93
N GLN A 568 29.44 4.73 -8.83
CA GLN A 568 28.22 5.52 -9.01
C GLN A 568 27.15 5.25 -7.94
N LEU A 569 27.40 4.34 -7.00
CA LEU A 569 26.50 4.04 -5.87
C LEU A 569 26.96 4.72 -4.57
N GLY A 570 28.18 5.28 -4.55
CA GLY A 570 28.80 5.93 -3.40
C GLY A 570 29.43 4.93 -2.43
N VAL A 571 30.66 5.23 -2.01
CA VAL A 571 31.41 4.50 -0.99
C VAL A 571 31.49 5.38 0.26
N PRO A 572 31.19 4.89 1.48
CA PRO A 572 31.42 5.67 2.70
C PRO A 572 32.89 6.06 2.86
N ASP A 573 33.16 7.32 3.20
CA ASP A 573 34.52 7.80 3.48
C ASP A 573 34.93 7.41 4.91
N PRO A 574 35.98 6.58 5.10
CA PRO A 574 36.41 6.14 6.42
C PRO A 574 37.18 7.21 7.21
N ASP A 575 37.65 8.28 6.57
CA ASP A 575 38.40 9.37 7.21
C ASP A 575 37.47 10.50 7.70
N VAL A 576 36.18 10.50 7.32
CA VAL A 576 35.17 11.46 7.81
C VAL A 576 34.34 10.85 8.96
N PRO A 577 34.41 11.40 10.19
CA PRO A 577 33.67 10.86 11.33
C PRO A 577 32.15 10.90 11.17
N ARG A 578 31.49 9.87 11.73
CA ARG A 578 30.04 9.84 11.96
C ARG A 578 29.61 10.87 13.00
N TYR A 579 28.33 11.24 12.97
CA TYR A 579 27.74 12.18 13.92
C TYR A 579 27.92 11.72 15.38
N SER A 580 28.07 12.69 16.28
CA SER A 580 27.90 12.49 17.71
C SER A 580 27.27 13.71 18.36
N ALA A 581 26.57 13.52 19.48
CA ALA A 581 26.04 14.64 20.26
C ALA A 581 27.13 15.61 20.80
N GLY A 582 28.40 15.19 20.79
CA GLY A 582 29.54 16.05 21.14
C GLY A 582 30.09 16.88 19.98
N THR A 583 29.55 16.74 18.77
CA THR A 583 29.97 17.46 17.55
C THR A 583 28.86 18.31 16.92
N ALA A 584 27.65 18.33 17.50
CA ALA A 584 26.46 19.00 16.95
C ALA A 584 26.73 20.40 16.35
N ASP A 585 27.29 21.32 17.15
CA ASP A 585 27.67 22.69 16.76
C ASP A 585 28.61 22.77 15.53
N GLN A 586 29.37 21.70 15.26
CA GLN A 586 30.35 21.61 14.17
C GLN A 586 29.80 20.85 12.96
N THR A 587 28.75 20.04 13.15
CA THR A 587 28.13 19.21 12.11
C THR A 587 26.81 19.77 11.57
N ALA A 588 26.22 20.79 12.21
CA ALA A 588 24.95 21.40 11.81
C ALA A 588 24.91 21.85 10.34
N VAL A 589 23.76 21.63 9.70
CA VAL A 589 23.46 21.96 8.30
C VAL A 589 22.05 22.55 8.24
N SER A 590 21.85 23.57 7.40
CA SER A 590 20.53 24.14 7.14
C SER A 590 20.47 24.78 5.74
N GLY A 591 19.28 25.10 5.25
CA GLY A 591 19.07 25.88 4.03
C GLY A 591 19.47 25.17 2.73
N ILE A 592 19.31 23.84 2.67
CA ILE A 592 19.61 23.05 1.47
C ILE A 592 18.49 23.28 0.44
N VAL A 593 18.74 24.13 -0.56
CA VAL A 593 17.78 24.46 -1.63
C VAL A 593 18.51 24.48 -2.97
N ASP A 594 18.04 23.66 -3.91
CA ASP A 594 18.62 23.46 -5.24
C ASP A 594 20.15 23.19 -5.23
N ASP A 595 20.65 22.53 -4.18
CA ASP A 595 22.08 22.35 -3.95
C ASP A 595 22.64 21.13 -4.73
N PRO A 596 23.70 21.28 -5.55
CA PRO A 596 24.30 20.17 -6.29
C PRO A 596 25.29 19.30 -5.48
N ALA A 597 25.51 19.56 -4.19
CA ALA A 597 26.50 18.86 -3.37
C ALA A 597 26.02 17.50 -2.80
N SER A 598 26.98 16.71 -2.30
CA SER A 598 26.69 15.45 -1.59
C SER A 598 26.30 15.71 -0.12
N TYR A 599 25.35 14.91 0.39
CA TYR A 599 24.80 15.05 1.74
C TYR A 599 24.59 13.71 2.43
N GLN A 600 25.44 13.38 3.40
CA GLN A 600 25.23 12.33 4.38
C GLN A 600 24.81 13.01 5.69
N LEU A 601 23.55 12.80 6.09
CA LEU A 601 22.93 13.52 7.21
C LEU A 601 22.23 12.59 8.21
N LYS A 602 22.19 13.08 9.45
CA LYS A 602 21.36 12.60 10.56
C LYS A 602 20.45 13.73 11.04
N ALA A 603 19.25 13.39 11.51
CA ALA A 603 18.33 14.31 12.17
C ALA A 603 18.37 14.11 13.70
N THR A 604 18.33 15.19 14.48
CA THR A 604 18.17 15.16 15.95
C THR A 604 17.00 16.01 16.47
N PRO A 605 15.76 15.80 15.98
CA PRO A 605 14.59 16.56 16.39
C PRO A 605 14.27 16.40 17.88
N SER A 606 13.62 17.40 18.47
CA SER A 606 13.19 17.37 19.87
C SER A 606 12.09 16.32 20.12
N ASP A 607 12.05 15.75 21.34
CA ASP A 607 10.98 14.82 21.77
C ASP A 607 9.56 15.36 21.51
N GLN A 608 9.39 16.68 21.54
CA GLN A 608 8.13 17.37 21.25
C GLN A 608 7.81 17.39 19.76
N ALA A 609 8.79 17.71 18.91
CA ALA A 609 8.63 17.65 17.46
C ALA A 609 8.38 16.21 16.97
N VAL A 610 9.08 15.22 17.54
CA VAL A 610 8.87 13.78 17.30
C VAL A 610 7.44 13.34 17.63
N GLN A 611 6.88 13.81 18.76
CA GLN A 611 5.50 13.50 19.16
C GLN A 611 4.47 14.14 18.22
N LEU A 612 4.66 15.41 17.87
CA LEU A 612 3.81 16.12 16.92
C LEU A 612 3.81 15.45 15.54
N SER A 613 4.98 15.23 14.95
CA SER A 613 5.09 14.64 13.62
C SER A 613 4.53 13.22 13.54
N SER A 614 4.75 12.40 14.58
CA SER A 614 4.18 11.05 14.70
C SER A 614 2.66 11.06 14.82
N GLY A 615 2.06 12.14 15.35
CA GLY A 615 0.60 12.31 15.44
C GLY A 615 -0.06 12.80 14.14
N LEU A 616 0.72 13.41 13.24
CA LEU A 616 0.25 13.97 11.96
C LEU A 616 0.45 13.01 10.77
N ALA A 617 1.36 12.04 10.88
CA ALA A 617 1.74 11.16 9.78
C ALA A 617 0.60 10.23 9.31
N LYS A 618 0.34 10.25 8.00
CA LYS A 618 -0.61 9.37 7.29
C LYS A 618 0.09 8.20 6.61
N VAL A 619 1.33 8.41 6.17
CA VAL A 619 2.21 7.38 5.59
C VAL A 619 3.32 7.04 6.58
N ILE A 620 3.56 5.76 6.83
CA ILE A 620 4.63 5.29 7.73
C ILE A 620 5.54 4.31 6.99
N VAL A 621 6.82 4.63 6.87
CA VAL A 621 7.85 3.77 6.26
C VAL A 621 8.87 3.40 7.34
N ARG A 622 8.84 2.16 7.84
CA ARG A 622 9.67 1.76 9.01
C ARG A 622 10.13 0.30 9.05
N ASN A 623 11.20 0.01 9.79
CA ASN A 623 11.76 -1.34 9.92
C ASN A 623 12.15 -2.00 8.59
N ASN A 624 12.26 -1.24 7.49
CA ASN A 624 12.67 -1.78 6.19
C ASN A 624 14.20 -1.81 6.10
N SER A 625 14.76 -2.77 5.36
CA SER A 625 16.21 -2.96 5.26
C SER A 625 16.72 -3.10 3.82
N SER A 626 17.91 -2.56 3.56
CA SER A 626 18.62 -2.79 2.30
C SER A 626 20.14 -2.55 2.41
N THR A 627 20.86 -2.58 1.28
CA THR A 627 22.25 -2.11 1.22
C THR A 627 22.32 -0.58 1.18
N ARG A 628 21.44 0.09 0.42
CA ARG A 628 21.35 1.56 0.39
C ARG A 628 19.90 2.05 0.26
N GLY A 629 19.47 2.95 1.13
CA GLY A 629 18.06 3.33 1.23
C GLY A 629 17.27 2.23 1.93
N GLY A 630 17.34 2.15 3.25
CA GLY A 630 16.57 1.17 4.03
C GLY A 630 15.08 1.40 3.84
N GLY A 631 14.62 2.63 4.08
CA GLY A 631 13.27 3.09 3.76
C GLY A 631 13.08 3.28 2.25
N ILE A 632 13.78 4.24 1.66
CA ILE A 632 13.65 4.62 0.24
C ILE A 632 15.00 4.69 -0.46
N GLY A 633 15.12 4.11 -1.66
CA GLY A 633 16.28 4.30 -2.55
C GLY A 633 15.86 4.90 -3.90
N SER A 634 16.69 5.73 -4.54
CA SER A 634 16.32 6.35 -5.81
C SER A 634 17.48 6.57 -6.80
N ASN A 635 17.20 6.25 -8.07
CA ASN A 635 17.91 6.72 -9.26
C ASN A 635 17.11 7.78 -10.06
N GLY A 636 15.90 8.14 -9.61
CA GLY A 636 14.99 9.11 -10.24
C GLY A 636 14.54 10.19 -9.23
N LYS A 637 13.40 10.85 -9.48
CA LYS A 637 12.90 11.88 -8.57
C LYS A 637 12.11 11.28 -7.41
N VAL A 638 12.36 11.74 -6.18
CA VAL A 638 11.46 11.51 -5.04
C VAL A 638 11.02 12.83 -4.45
N VAL A 639 9.70 13.01 -4.36
CA VAL A 639 9.02 14.15 -3.75
C VAL A 639 8.42 13.70 -2.44
N LEU A 640 8.90 14.28 -1.35
CA LEU A 640 8.41 14.11 0.01
C LEU A 640 7.78 15.44 0.45
N GLY A 641 6.46 15.50 0.54
CA GLY A 641 5.70 16.74 0.71
C GLY A 641 5.54 17.55 -0.57
N ASN A 642 4.72 18.60 -0.50
CA ASN A 642 4.37 19.44 -1.65
C ASN A 642 5.49 20.44 -2.00
N GLU A 643 5.88 20.48 -3.27
CA GLU A 643 6.91 21.36 -3.86
C GLU A 643 6.45 22.84 -3.99
N HIS A 644 5.83 23.40 -2.94
CA HIS A 644 5.36 24.79 -2.93
C HIS A 644 6.51 25.73 -2.54
N GLU A 645 6.76 26.77 -3.35
CA GLU A 645 7.78 27.82 -3.13
C GLU A 645 7.66 28.58 -1.79
N TYR A 646 6.55 28.43 -1.05
CA TYR A 646 6.19 29.31 0.06
C TYR A 646 6.11 28.58 1.40
N THR A 647 6.74 29.18 2.39
CA THR A 647 6.63 28.87 3.82
C THR A 647 6.11 30.11 4.56
N GLU A 648 5.83 29.98 5.85
CA GLU A 648 5.60 31.12 6.75
C GLU A 648 6.83 31.37 7.63
N SER A 649 6.90 32.54 8.25
CA SER A 649 7.83 32.76 9.35
C SER A 649 7.16 33.50 10.51
N LEU A 650 7.67 33.29 11.73
CA LEU A 650 7.11 33.89 12.94
C LEU A 650 8.18 34.75 13.62
N THR A 651 8.04 36.07 13.52
CA THR A 651 8.86 37.04 14.25
C THR A 651 8.28 37.29 15.64
N VAL A 652 9.04 36.99 16.69
CA VAL A 652 8.73 37.30 18.09
C VAL A 652 9.56 38.49 18.56
N THR A 653 8.93 39.45 19.24
CA THR A 653 9.60 40.61 19.85
C THR A 653 9.11 40.83 21.28
N LYS A 654 10.03 40.93 22.24
CA LYS A 654 9.72 41.19 23.66
C LYS A 654 9.53 42.68 23.93
N GLN A 655 8.62 43.00 24.86
CA GLN A 655 8.55 44.33 25.49
C GLN A 655 8.39 44.18 27.01
N TRP A 656 9.05 45.05 27.77
CA TRP A 656 9.03 45.05 29.24
C TRP A 656 8.43 46.36 29.77
N ASN A 657 7.25 46.28 30.40
CA ASN A 657 6.53 47.41 30.99
C ASN A 657 6.55 47.32 32.53
N PRO A 658 7.51 47.97 33.22
CA PRO A 658 7.64 47.85 34.67
C PRO A 658 6.58 48.63 35.48
N GLY A 659 5.69 49.39 34.80
CA GLY A 659 4.65 50.19 35.46
C GLY A 659 5.22 51.14 36.52
N GLN A 660 4.62 51.15 37.72
CA GLN A 660 5.13 51.89 38.87
C GLN A 660 6.00 51.03 39.82
N THR A 661 6.17 49.74 39.53
CA THR A 661 6.87 48.79 40.42
C THR A 661 8.38 49.02 40.50
N GLY A 662 8.98 49.55 39.44
CA GLY A 662 10.44 49.67 39.30
C GLY A 662 11.15 48.33 39.07
N LEU A 663 10.42 47.26 38.74
CA LEU A 663 10.96 45.94 38.42
C LEU A 663 11.84 45.99 37.15
N SER A 664 13.04 45.41 37.19
CA SER A 664 13.89 45.31 36.00
C SER A 664 13.51 44.10 35.15
N ALA A 665 13.73 44.20 33.83
CA ALA A 665 13.77 43.03 32.96
C ALA A 665 14.84 42.03 33.44
N PRO A 666 14.66 40.71 33.21
CA PRO A 666 15.70 39.72 33.46
C PRO A 666 16.90 39.93 32.51
N GLU A 667 18.03 39.26 32.78
CA GLU A 667 19.20 39.29 31.88
C GLU A 667 18.89 38.64 30.52
N SER A 668 18.02 37.61 30.51
CA SER A 668 17.46 36.98 29.32
C SER A 668 16.16 36.25 29.64
N ILE A 669 15.42 35.79 28.62
CA ILE A 669 14.28 34.86 28.75
C ILE A 669 14.28 33.84 27.62
N THR A 670 13.85 32.61 27.91
CA THR A 670 13.53 31.63 26.86
C THR A 670 12.09 31.81 26.39
N VAL A 671 11.86 31.88 25.08
CA VAL A 671 10.53 31.79 24.46
C VAL A 671 10.48 30.55 23.56
N TRP A 672 9.30 29.95 23.44
CA TRP A 672 9.09 28.71 22.69
C TRP A 672 8.15 28.91 21.51
N LEU A 673 8.59 28.46 20.34
CA LEU A 673 7.70 28.21 19.22
C LEU A 673 6.86 26.97 19.55
N THR A 674 5.54 27.14 19.50
CA THR A 674 4.59 26.10 19.92
C THR A 674 3.57 25.84 18.80
N ILE A 675 3.36 24.56 18.48
CA ILE A 675 2.44 24.08 17.45
C ILE A 675 1.62 22.94 18.06
N ASP A 676 0.29 23.01 17.97
CA ASP A 676 -0.66 22.04 18.56
C ASP A 676 -0.39 21.67 20.05
N GLY A 677 0.19 22.61 20.81
CA GLY A 677 0.54 22.42 22.23
C GLY A 677 1.91 21.77 22.48
N TYR A 678 2.69 21.48 21.43
CA TYR A 678 4.06 20.98 21.52
C TYR A 678 5.05 22.13 21.37
N ARG A 679 5.91 22.34 22.38
CA ARG A 679 7.02 23.31 22.33
C ARG A 679 8.14 22.75 21.45
N VAL A 680 8.04 22.96 20.13
CA VAL A 680 8.89 22.30 19.12
C VAL A 680 10.30 22.87 19.03
N GLU A 681 10.46 24.17 19.32
CA GLU A 681 11.71 24.93 19.21
C GLU A 681 11.74 26.05 20.27
N SER A 682 12.93 26.54 20.64
CA SER A 682 13.10 27.59 21.64
C SER A 682 14.28 28.50 21.35
N VAL A 683 14.13 29.80 21.62
CA VAL A 683 15.20 30.79 21.53
C VAL A 683 15.34 31.57 22.84
N VAL A 684 16.57 32.02 23.14
CA VAL A 684 16.85 32.94 24.24
C VAL A 684 16.83 34.38 23.70
N LEU A 685 15.99 35.24 24.27
CA LEU A 685 15.92 36.66 23.98
C LEU A 685 16.60 37.48 25.08
N ASP A 686 17.39 38.48 24.69
CA ASP A 686 18.12 39.38 25.58
C ASP A 686 18.46 40.73 24.89
N GLU A 687 19.17 41.63 25.58
CA GLU A 687 19.55 42.93 25.01
C GLU A 687 20.48 42.82 23.78
N SER A 688 21.20 41.72 23.58
CA SER A 688 22.15 41.54 22.48
C SER A 688 21.50 41.16 21.15
N ASN A 689 20.30 40.54 21.19
CA ASN A 689 19.45 40.32 20.02
C ASN A 689 18.26 41.29 19.94
N GLU A 690 18.37 42.46 20.58
CA GLU A 690 17.31 43.49 20.65
C GLU A 690 15.95 42.93 21.14
N TRP A 691 15.99 41.83 21.90
CA TRP A 691 14.87 40.99 22.29
C TRP A 691 13.95 40.53 21.13
N THR A 692 14.51 40.27 19.95
CA THR A 692 13.75 39.85 18.76
C THR A 692 14.37 38.63 18.08
N HIS A 693 13.53 37.76 17.51
CA HIS A 693 13.94 36.57 16.75
C HIS A 693 12.88 36.21 15.71
N THR A 694 13.28 35.52 14.63
CA THR A 694 12.35 35.05 13.60
C THR A 694 12.55 33.56 13.36
N PHE A 695 11.48 32.79 13.60
CA PHE A 695 11.40 31.37 13.30
C PHE A 695 11.03 31.19 11.83
N GLU A 696 12.03 30.90 10.98
CA GLU A 696 11.87 30.78 9.52
C GLU A 696 11.36 29.40 9.07
N GLY A 697 10.78 29.32 7.87
CA GLY A 697 10.54 28.07 7.14
C GLY A 697 9.34 27.22 7.59
N LEU A 698 8.38 27.80 8.30
CA LEU A 698 7.21 27.11 8.86
C LEU A 698 6.27 26.58 7.76
N PRO A 699 5.53 25.47 8.02
CA PRO A 699 4.46 25.04 7.13
C PRO A 699 3.35 26.11 7.03
N LEU A 700 2.74 26.23 5.85
CA LEU A 700 1.56 27.07 5.63
C LEU A 700 0.40 26.62 6.55
N ASP A 701 -0.33 27.59 7.11
CA ASP A 701 -1.45 27.38 8.03
C ASP A 701 -1.11 26.52 9.28
N SER A 702 0.16 26.46 9.68
CA SER A 702 0.68 25.59 10.76
C SER A 702 0.13 25.85 12.17
N GLY A 703 -0.69 26.91 12.37
CA GLY A 703 -1.24 27.26 13.68
C GLY A 703 -0.21 27.77 14.70
N ALA A 704 1.03 28.03 14.28
CA ALA A 704 2.15 28.39 15.15
C ALA A 704 1.90 29.63 16.02
N TYR A 705 2.28 29.52 17.29
CA TYR A 705 2.21 30.58 18.30
C TYR A 705 3.43 30.57 19.23
N ILE A 706 3.54 31.57 20.10
CA ILE A 706 4.62 31.69 21.09
C ILE A 706 4.09 31.38 22.49
N GLU A 707 4.86 30.64 23.26
CA GLU A 707 4.73 30.54 24.73
C GLU A 707 5.97 31.10 25.42
N GLU A 708 5.79 31.59 26.64
CA GLU A 708 6.87 31.74 27.61
C GLU A 708 6.40 31.38 29.04
N ASP A 709 7.36 30.97 29.85
CA ASP A 709 7.18 30.80 31.29
C ASP A 709 7.53 32.13 31.96
N ALA A 710 6.54 33.03 32.03
CA ALA A 710 6.71 34.42 32.45
C ALA A 710 7.44 34.54 33.81
N PRO A 711 8.45 35.42 33.97
CA PRO A 711 9.26 35.45 35.19
C PRO A 711 8.47 35.94 36.41
N GLU A 712 8.93 35.59 37.62
CA GLU A 712 8.28 35.98 38.87
C GLU A 712 8.09 37.50 38.96
N GLY A 713 6.84 37.93 39.21
CA GLY A 713 6.45 39.34 39.24
C GLY A 713 6.01 39.93 37.89
N TRP A 714 5.99 39.16 36.80
CA TRP A 714 5.53 39.59 35.48
C TRP A 714 4.31 38.79 34.97
N SER A 715 3.48 39.42 34.15
CA SER A 715 2.41 38.77 33.38
C SER A 715 2.50 39.13 31.90
N ALA A 716 2.39 38.13 31.01
CA ALA A 716 2.55 38.26 29.57
C ALA A 716 1.22 38.50 28.83
N ASP A 717 1.19 39.50 27.95
CA ASP A 717 0.16 39.77 26.94
C ASP A 717 0.72 39.51 25.53
N TYR A 718 -0.03 38.81 24.69
CA TYR A 718 0.43 38.29 23.40
C TYR A 718 -0.36 38.92 22.25
N ARG A 719 0.33 39.68 21.39
CA ARG A 719 -0.29 40.43 20.27
C ARG A 719 0.19 39.86 18.95
N ARG A 720 -0.66 39.05 18.31
CA ARG A 720 -0.41 38.40 17.02
C ARG A 720 -1.01 39.20 15.86
N GLU A 721 -0.20 39.50 14.86
CA GLU A 721 -0.60 40.01 13.54
C GLU A 721 -0.09 39.04 12.46
N TYR A 722 -0.71 39.06 11.27
CA TYR A 722 -0.31 38.24 10.13
C TYR A 722 -0.41 39.06 8.85
N ASP A 723 0.69 39.15 8.12
CA ASP A 723 0.74 39.75 6.79
C ASP A 723 0.63 38.65 5.72
N PRO A 724 -0.48 38.56 4.96
CA PRO A 724 -0.66 37.54 3.94
C PRO A 724 0.17 37.79 2.67
N ASP A 725 0.66 39.02 2.43
CA ASP A 725 1.48 39.32 1.25
C ASP A 725 2.92 38.82 1.47
N THR A 726 3.44 38.95 2.69
CA THR A 726 4.79 38.44 3.07
C THR A 726 4.79 37.07 3.75
N ARG A 727 3.64 36.57 4.23
CA ARG A 727 3.47 35.34 5.05
C ARG A 727 4.20 35.39 6.39
N VAL A 728 4.40 36.59 6.93
CA VAL A 728 5.04 36.78 8.24
C VAL A 728 3.98 36.92 9.33
N ILE A 729 4.04 36.04 10.31
CA ILE A 729 3.35 36.17 11.60
C ILE A 729 4.22 37.05 12.50
N SER A 730 3.67 38.15 13.02
CA SER A 730 4.35 39.01 14.00
C SER A 730 3.73 38.82 15.38
N VAL A 731 4.53 38.54 16.40
CA VAL A 731 4.08 38.33 17.79
C VAL A 731 4.85 39.25 18.73
N VAL A 732 4.19 40.30 19.21
CA VAL A 732 4.73 41.14 20.29
C VAL A 732 4.26 40.58 21.63
N VAL A 733 5.20 40.19 22.49
CA VAL A 733 4.90 39.68 23.85
C VAL A 733 5.27 40.75 24.87
N VAL A 734 4.24 41.46 25.37
CA VAL A 734 4.38 42.54 26.35
C VAL A 734 4.27 41.97 27.75
N ASN A 735 5.33 42.04 28.54
CA ASN A 735 5.29 41.71 29.95
C ASN A 735 5.01 42.97 30.77
N GLU A 736 3.95 42.93 31.57
CA GLU A 736 3.60 43.97 32.53
C GLU A 736 3.90 43.49 33.95
N ALA A 737 4.47 44.36 34.79
CA ALA A 737 4.81 44.03 36.16
C ALA A 737 3.53 43.92 37.03
N ILE A 738 3.41 42.83 37.78
CA ILE A 738 2.24 42.53 38.61
C ILE A 738 2.26 43.45 39.85
N GLU A 739 1.33 44.39 39.93
CA GLU A 739 1.20 45.27 41.10
C GLU A 739 0.69 44.47 42.32
N VAL A 740 1.59 44.19 43.27
CA VAL A 740 1.27 43.60 44.58
C VAL A 740 0.37 44.55 45.38
N THR A 741 -0.94 44.34 45.27
CA THR A 741 -1.93 44.96 46.16
C THR A 741 -1.69 44.41 47.58
N PRO A 742 -1.46 45.26 48.59
CA PRO A 742 -1.23 44.79 49.95
C PRO A 742 -2.49 44.09 50.50
N GLU A 743 -2.31 42.95 51.17
CA GLU A 743 -3.41 42.27 51.86
C GLU A 743 -4.13 43.24 52.81
N PRO A 744 -5.48 43.19 52.90
CA PRO A 744 -6.22 44.01 53.83
C PRO A 744 -5.86 43.61 55.26
N THR A 745 -5.20 44.52 55.99
CA THR A 745 -4.75 44.32 57.37
C THR A 745 -5.87 43.69 58.22
N PRO A 746 -5.62 42.55 58.90
CA PRO A 746 -6.65 41.91 59.71
C PRO A 746 -7.15 42.86 60.80
N THR A 747 -8.46 43.12 60.79
CA THR A 747 -9.13 43.99 61.77
C THR A 747 -8.83 43.48 63.18
N PRO A 748 -8.33 44.34 64.09
CA PRO A 748 -7.94 43.90 65.43
C PRO A 748 -9.16 43.40 66.22
N GLU A 749 -9.06 42.16 66.71
CA GLU A 749 -10.03 41.52 67.59
C GLU A 749 -10.16 42.32 68.91
N PRO A 750 -11.39 42.55 69.43
CA PRO A 750 -11.57 43.29 70.67
C PRO A 750 -10.96 42.54 71.86
N ALA A 751 -10.30 43.29 72.75
CA ALA A 751 -9.53 42.71 73.86
C ALA A 751 -10.39 41.82 74.79
N PRO A 752 -9.83 40.71 75.31
CA PRO A 752 -10.59 39.72 76.06
C PRO A 752 -11.05 40.23 77.43
N ASP A 753 -12.29 39.91 77.78
CA ASP A 753 -12.81 40.07 79.14
C ASP A 753 -12.22 38.99 80.07
N VAL A 754 -11.99 39.34 81.34
CA VAL A 754 -11.24 38.53 82.31
C VAL A 754 -12.10 38.14 83.51
N THR A 755 -12.68 36.93 83.45
CA THR A 755 -13.28 36.24 84.60
C THR A 755 -12.95 34.72 84.55
N PRO A 756 -13.05 33.98 85.68
CA PRO A 756 -11.93 33.13 86.10
C PRO A 756 -12.13 31.61 85.99
N THR A 757 -11.02 30.90 86.18
CA THR A 757 -10.86 29.44 86.27
C THR A 757 -11.81 28.76 87.25
N PRO A 758 -12.34 27.57 86.90
CA PRO A 758 -12.71 26.54 87.86
C PRO A 758 -12.05 25.17 87.57
N ASP A 759 -11.18 24.76 88.50
CA ASP A 759 -10.97 23.41 89.09
C ASP A 759 -11.00 22.07 88.29
N VAL A 760 -10.65 20.98 89.00
CA VAL A 760 -10.23 19.67 88.44
C VAL A 760 -11.33 18.59 88.30
N THR A 761 -11.31 17.85 87.17
CA THR A 761 -11.48 16.37 86.98
C THR A 761 -12.45 15.58 87.89
N PRO A 762 -13.46 14.82 87.35
CA PRO A 762 -13.20 13.43 86.91
C PRO A 762 -14.10 12.73 85.82
N THR A 763 -13.43 11.92 84.99
CA THR A 763 -13.73 10.54 84.48
C THR A 763 -15.16 9.98 84.24
N ALA A 764 -15.54 9.82 82.95
CA ALA A 764 -16.18 8.65 82.26
C ALA A 764 -17.53 8.03 82.77
N PRO A 765 -18.19 7.03 82.09
CA PRO A 765 -17.92 6.35 80.80
C PRO A 765 -19.14 6.14 79.83
N ALA A 766 -18.90 5.46 78.68
CA ALA A 766 -19.85 4.68 77.84
C ALA A 766 -20.96 5.46 77.06
N GLU A 767 -21.58 5.03 75.93
CA GLU A 767 -21.41 3.98 74.87
C GLU A 767 -22.53 4.22 73.79
N THR A 768 -22.62 3.67 72.56
CA THR A 768 -21.78 2.94 71.55
C THR A 768 -22.38 3.21 70.14
N GLY A 769 -21.68 2.92 69.02
CA GLY A 769 -22.33 2.73 67.69
C GLY A 769 -21.55 3.11 66.41
N THR A 770 -21.27 2.12 65.55
CA THR A 770 -20.75 2.22 64.16
C THR A 770 -21.72 1.46 63.21
N PRO A 771 -21.59 1.45 61.85
CA PRO A 771 -20.52 1.96 60.97
C PRO A 771 -20.97 2.81 59.74
N THR A 772 -19.98 3.33 58.99
CA THR A 772 -20.13 3.84 57.59
C THR A 772 -18.86 3.44 56.79
N PRO A 773 -18.93 3.03 55.50
CA PRO A 773 -17.84 2.34 54.80
C PRO A 773 -16.84 3.24 54.02
N GLU A 774 -15.78 2.61 53.51
CA GLU A 774 -14.59 3.19 52.88
C GLU A 774 -14.75 3.51 51.37
N THR A 775 -13.88 4.39 50.85
CA THR A 775 -13.32 4.30 49.48
C THR A 775 -11.86 4.78 49.51
N PRO A 776 -10.85 4.07 48.94
CA PRO A 776 -9.44 4.43 49.10
C PRO A 776 -8.91 5.48 48.10
N SER A 777 -7.82 6.15 48.48
CA SER A 777 -7.05 7.04 47.61
C SER A 777 -6.18 6.26 46.61
N LYS A 778 -5.90 6.86 45.43
CA LYS A 778 -4.99 6.31 44.42
C LYS A 778 -3.57 6.86 44.58
N THR A 779 -2.56 5.99 44.60
CA THR A 779 -1.15 6.37 44.46
C THR A 779 -0.49 5.74 43.24
N ARG A 780 0.19 6.59 42.47
CA ARG A 780 1.14 6.35 41.37
C ARG A 780 1.75 4.92 41.27
N PRO A 781 1.69 4.26 40.09
CA PRO A 781 2.40 3.00 39.83
C PRO A 781 3.92 3.21 39.68
N ALA A 782 4.68 2.11 39.77
CA ALA A 782 6.14 2.09 39.71
C ALA A 782 6.70 1.32 38.50
N LYS A 783 7.97 1.62 38.18
CA LYS A 783 8.74 1.11 37.05
C LYS A 783 9.12 -0.37 37.22
N MET A 784 9.05 -1.18 36.15
CA MET A 784 9.54 -2.57 36.10
C MET A 784 10.39 -2.83 34.84
N PRO A 785 11.19 -3.92 34.78
CA PRO A 785 12.57 -3.81 34.27
C PRO A 785 12.87 -4.44 32.89
N ARG A 786 14.07 -4.11 32.38
CA ARG A 786 14.79 -4.84 31.33
C ARG A 786 15.48 -6.10 31.91
N THR A 787 15.59 -7.17 31.13
CA THR A 787 16.49 -8.32 31.36
C THR A 787 16.87 -8.95 30.03
N GLY A 788 18.15 -9.32 29.80
CA GLY A 788 18.52 -9.94 28.52
C GLY A 788 19.98 -10.20 28.22
N GLU A 789 20.87 -10.48 29.19
CA GLU A 789 22.20 -11.04 28.86
C GLU A 789 22.81 -11.88 30.01
N ASP A 790 23.62 -12.86 29.63
CA ASP A 790 24.55 -13.71 30.39
C ASP A 790 24.31 -14.07 31.87
N ALA A 791 24.01 -15.36 32.11
CA ALA A 791 25.08 -16.35 32.40
C ALA A 791 24.52 -17.72 32.85
N PHE A 792 25.07 -18.84 32.35
CA PHE A 792 25.31 -20.03 33.19
C PHE A 792 26.27 -21.05 32.53
N ALA A 793 27.41 -21.32 33.17
CA ALA A 793 28.39 -22.30 32.71
C ALA A 793 28.39 -23.58 33.58
N GLY A 794 27.69 -24.62 33.10
CA GLY A 794 28.03 -26.04 33.26
C GLY A 794 27.91 -26.74 34.63
N LEU A 795 27.27 -27.92 34.63
CA LEU A 795 27.95 -29.15 35.10
C LEU A 795 27.40 -30.45 34.45
N LEU A 796 28.29 -31.14 33.74
CA LEU A 796 28.41 -32.58 33.41
C LEU A 796 27.21 -33.56 33.60
N GLY A 797 26.93 -34.40 32.58
CA GLY A 797 25.88 -35.44 32.67
C GLY A 797 25.90 -36.69 31.75
N ALA A 798 26.99 -36.97 30.99
CA ALA A 798 27.09 -38.07 29.98
C ALA A 798 26.16 -37.88 28.74
N VAL A 799 26.34 -38.53 27.58
CA VAL A 799 27.13 -39.71 27.16
C VAL A 799 28.07 -39.35 25.97
N ALA A 800 29.11 -40.15 25.72
CA ALA A 800 30.13 -39.93 24.67
C ALA A 800 30.13 -41.03 23.57
N LEU A 801 31.07 -40.89 22.62
CA LEU A 801 31.20 -41.60 21.32
C LEU A 801 30.16 -41.12 20.27
N ILE A 802 30.49 -40.99 18.97
CA ILE A 802 31.69 -41.41 18.21
C ILE A 802 32.43 -40.18 17.64
N ALA A 803 33.75 -40.30 17.41
CA ALA A 803 34.59 -39.24 16.86
C ALA A 803 35.34 -39.67 15.58
N ALA A 804 35.78 -38.65 14.82
CA ALA A 804 36.83 -38.66 13.80
C ALA A 804 36.67 -39.52 12.52
N CYS A 805 36.58 -38.84 11.36
CA CYS A 805 37.61 -38.92 10.31
C CYS A 805 37.38 -37.86 9.20
N ALA A 806 38.41 -37.63 8.36
CA ALA A 806 38.45 -36.78 7.15
C ALA A 806 38.78 -35.28 7.33
N GLY A 807 40.00 -34.99 7.79
CA GLY A 807 40.71 -33.76 7.45
C GLY A 807 41.74 -33.99 6.32
N ALA A 808 41.91 -32.99 5.45
CA ALA A 808 42.87 -32.91 4.33
C ALA A 808 42.64 -33.82 3.10
N GLN A 809 43.14 -33.32 1.95
CA GLN A 809 42.87 -33.76 0.56
C GLN A 809 41.49 -33.30 0.03
N THR A 810 41.34 -32.79 -1.20
CA THR A 810 42.26 -32.75 -2.37
C THR A 810 42.43 -31.38 -3.00
N LEU A 811 43.68 -30.91 -3.12
CA LEU A 811 44.05 -29.81 -4.01
C LEU A 811 44.68 -30.39 -5.30
N ARG A 812 43.86 -30.69 -6.33
CA ARG A 812 44.24 -30.91 -7.76
C ARG A 812 43.11 -31.57 -8.58
N LYS A 813 42.52 -30.83 -9.53
CA LYS A 813 42.54 -31.18 -10.96
C LYS A 813 41.89 -30.09 -11.83
N ARG A 814 42.74 -29.37 -12.57
CA ARG A 814 42.35 -28.61 -13.77
C ARG A 814 42.70 -29.49 -14.98
N LYS A 815 41.72 -29.91 -15.78
CA LYS A 815 41.81 -30.26 -17.23
C LYS A 815 40.66 -31.18 -17.67
N GLN A 816 39.95 -30.76 -18.72
CA GLN A 816 39.02 -31.53 -19.56
C GLN A 816 37.75 -32.04 -18.85
N SER A 817 36.58 -32.07 -19.49
CA SER A 817 36.24 -31.60 -20.85
C SER A 817 35.90 -30.12 -20.88
#